data_AF-A0A6L7G7A1-F1
#
_entry.id   AF-A0A6L7G7A1-F1
#
_cell.length_a   1.000
_cell.length_b   1.000
_cell.length_c   1.000
_cell.angle_alpha   90.00
_cell.angle_beta   90.00
_cell.angle_gamma   90.00
#
_symmetry.space_group_name_H-M   'P 1'
#
loop_
_entity.id
_entity.type
_entity.pdbx_description
1 polymer ?
#
loop_
_entity_poly.entity_id
_entity_poly.type
_entity_poly.pdbx_seq_one_letter_code
_entity_poly.pdbx_strand_id
1 'polypeptide(L)'
;MAEGRVRAAGAGAMWRLAMLLVTLTALLSGPLRAQDRPQLTLPWTPFPGLYDVRPDGSVSGFFAELARAVADRAGIDLVWRDYPSLQASYQALARGQVDMMAGVVRLPALGPEVLYSDPLAETAVYLFLRRDAPLSELPDTMQDRRIGMIQGTAGSGLAMLGGHNRVASFMTPAEAFGALLMGQVDGVVALHKAALDTLSRAGLEQDVRIAGEPLQLVSHYVALAPGRAALLPRINAAIAAMQADGTLQKLLVTWNMVRPAPVPPVLEVGVTDFPPYQVIGEDGSFSGYGVEALRDLAARAGLKLHFRQITSDAWAEGPNFGSYDVLPPLSVTVDRREKMDFTIPIQRSPYAIFTRAGEAAGIAGLADLRGHPVGVVARNAARTEAEARGDLELRVYDSAEAMLAGLLEGQVDAMLYPTVTMRALLEAQGRQGLVAEVPQPFFTFERAIGLRRGLGDIRERLDAVIPGYLSSEDYQALRTRWLSPPVFWTEARLRLAQILGAGLAGLVLLAFFLQALRARRRAERLAQSRRVVADRLGAVLDAARSAIFGLRGDGQVILANPGALTLLGRDPAPSFAWPPEVRFLDRSTMEPLPPQEDPVHRALGGEVLRGEPALLRCAPDDPMRFVNVSSSVVAGAGPQEISTVLVMDDVTEQEQTRQRAERSSRLDALGQLTGGVAHDFNNILATIDYAAQLAMDHTDETGARYLRTAAASVRRGAALTARLLTFAKRRAGEEKAHSVAVVLEEFRALATPLIEETITLEVIEPAGDLVVFCDLSQLENALLNLVLNSRDAILGTGQGGCIRVSVRQVRDLLEAGQSGQPPGGAHSRIEFSVSDDGPGMSAEVRARATDPFFTTKGERRGSGLGLSMVYGFAEQAAGRMSIYSVPGHGTTVRLYLPVAEDGAEAEEDSAPEPPKPGNRQRILLAEDEADLLGLTRDTLVRGGYHVVTAPSGDAALALLEAGTPVDLLLSDVVMPGRLDGFALSKAARGLRPGLPVVLMSGYTGPAHRPGQDSQAVVLQKPCTPGDLLRAIQAALPARRL
;
A
#
# COMPACT_ATOMS: atom_id res chain seq x y z
N MET A 1 -62.27 -29.22 33.68
CA MET A 1 -61.80 -30.58 33.34
C MET A 1 -62.94 -31.33 32.69
N ALA A 2 -62.62 -32.13 31.67
CA ALA A 2 -63.51 -32.94 30.83
C ALA A 2 -64.24 -32.22 29.67
N GLU A 3 -63.48 -31.77 28.66
CA GLU A 3 -63.96 -31.77 27.25
C GLU A 3 -62.84 -31.63 26.18
N GLY A 4 -61.60 -32.06 26.50
CA GLY A 4 -60.42 -31.85 25.64
C GLY A 4 -59.73 -33.11 25.11
N ARG A 5 -60.35 -34.30 25.18
CA ARG A 5 -59.71 -35.57 24.76
C ARG A 5 -60.65 -36.48 23.97
N VAL A 6 -61.12 -36.03 22.80
CA VAL A 6 -61.68 -36.95 21.78
C VAL A 6 -61.23 -36.61 20.34
N ARG A 7 -60.63 -35.45 20.05
CA ARG A 7 -60.26 -35.08 18.65
C ARG A 7 -58.86 -35.51 18.17
N ALA A 8 -58.04 -36.18 18.98
CA ALA A 8 -56.67 -36.55 18.60
C ALA A 8 -56.50 -37.96 18.01
N ALA A 9 -57.55 -38.81 18.00
CA ALA A 9 -57.44 -40.20 17.52
C ALA A 9 -57.76 -40.38 16.02
N GLY A 10 -58.34 -39.38 15.34
CA GLY A 10 -58.75 -39.48 13.93
C GLY A 10 -57.68 -39.11 12.89
N ALA A 11 -56.69 -38.30 13.24
CA ALA A 11 -55.67 -37.82 12.30
C ALA A 11 -54.53 -38.84 12.05
N GLY A 12 -54.22 -39.68 13.05
CA GLY A 12 -53.18 -40.71 12.93
C GLY A 12 -53.56 -41.89 12.04
N ALA A 13 -54.86 -42.19 11.91
CA ALA A 13 -55.35 -43.29 11.07
C ALA A 13 -55.35 -42.92 9.58
N MET A 14 -55.68 -41.67 9.23
CA MET A 14 -55.64 -41.17 7.84
C MET A 14 -54.21 -41.10 7.29
N TRP A 15 -53.25 -40.70 8.12
CA TRP A 15 -51.85 -40.60 7.70
C TRP A 15 -51.22 -41.99 7.47
N ARG A 16 -51.59 -42.98 8.29
CA ARG A 16 -51.19 -44.38 8.09
C ARG A 16 -51.85 -45.02 6.88
N LEU A 17 -53.10 -44.69 6.57
CA LEU A 17 -53.78 -45.17 5.36
C LEU A 17 -53.19 -44.55 4.08
N ALA A 18 -52.80 -43.26 4.12
CA ALA A 18 -52.13 -42.59 3.02
C ALA A 18 -50.72 -43.14 2.77
N MET A 19 -49.93 -43.40 3.82
CA MET A 19 -48.63 -44.08 3.66
C MET A 19 -48.78 -45.52 3.16
N LEU A 20 -49.81 -46.25 3.59
CA LEU A 20 -50.06 -47.61 3.10
C LEU A 20 -50.49 -47.61 1.62
N LEU A 21 -51.27 -46.62 1.16
CA LEU A 21 -51.64 -46.49 -0.25
C LEU A 21 -50.45 -46.09 -1.13
N VAL A 22 -49.54 -45.22 -0.65
CA VAL A 22 -48.32 -44.82 -1.38
C VAL A 22 -47.29 -45.96 -1.40
N THR A 23 -47.21 -46.77 -0.36
CA THR A 23 -46.38 -47.98 -0.38
C THR A 23 -47.00 -49.11 -1.20
N LEU A 24 -48.33 -49.25 -1.27
CA LEU A 24 -48.98 -50.24 -2.14
C LEU A 24 -48.89 -49.88 -3.64
N THR A 25 -48.96 -48.60 -4.04
CA THR A 25 -48.71 -48.21 -5.44
C THR A 25 -47.24 -48.37 -5.83
N ALA A 26 -46.30 -48.21 -4.89
CA ALA A 26 -44.88 -48.50 -5.13
C ALA A 26 -44.60 -50.02 -5.23
N LEU A 27 -45.34 -50.88 -4.51
CA LEU A 27 -45.18 -52.34 -4.53
C LEU A 27 -45.96 -53.06 -5.65
N LEU A 28 -46.96 -52.41 -6.27
CA LEU A 28 -47.64 -52.89 -7.48
C LEU A 28 -46.95 -52.42 -8.78
N SER A 29 -45.91 -51.59 -8.67
CA SER A 29 -45.00 -51.23 -9.75
C SER A 29 -43.80 -52.19 -9.75
N GLY A 30 -44.05 -53.48 -9.99
CA GLY A 30 -42.96 -54.44 -10.24
C GLY A 30 -42.04 -53.94 -11.35
N PRO A 31 -40.75 -54.31 -11.37
CA PRO A 31 -39.83 -53.85 -12.41
C PRO A 31 -40.45 -54.17 -13.76
N LEU A 32 -40.78 -53.13 -14.52
CA LEU A 32 -41.07 -53.24 -15.94
C LEU A 32 -39.93 -54.09 -16.50
N ARG A 33 -40.25 -55.30 -16.95
CA ARG A 33 -39.35 -56.14 -17.75
C ARG A 33 -38.56 -55.20 -18.66
N ALA A 34 -37.23 -55.31 -18.63
CA ALA A 34 -36.36 -54.63 -19.57
C ALA A 34 -36.99 -54.77 -20.97
N GLN A 35 -37.64 -53.71 -21.43
CA GLN A 35 -38.08 -53.61 -22.81
C GLN A 35 -36.78 -53.58 -23.59
N ASP A 36 -36.55 -54.58 -24.43
CA ASP A 36 -35.47 -54.57 -25.42
C ASP A 36 -35.54 -53.24 -26.16
N ARG A 37 -34.70 -52.28 -25.74
CA ARG A 37 -34.59 -51.00 -26.41
C ARG A 37 -33.77 -51.27 -27.67
N PRO A 38 -34.35 -51.09 -28.86
CA PRO A 38 -33.60 -51.34 -30.08
C PRO A 38 -32.45 -50.33 -30.14
N GLN A 39 -31.24 -50.84 -30.38
CA GLN A 39 -30.06 -50.02 -30.54
C GLN A 39 -29.94 -49.54 -31.99
N LEU A 40 -29.76 -48.23 -32.21
CA LEU A 40 -29.57 -47.62 -33.52
C LEU A 40 -28.19 -46.95 -33.63
N THR A 41 -27.55 -47.18 -34.76
CA THR A 41 -26.27 -46.56 -35.12
C THR A 41 -26.51 -45.24 -35.83
N LEU A 42 -25.91 -44.16 -35.34
CA LEU A 42 -26.00 -42.82 -35.91
C LEU A 42 -24.61 -42.36 -36.38
N PRO A 43 -24.50 -41.77 -37.58
CA PRO A 43 -23.27 -41.16 -38.02
C PRO A 43 -23.07 -39.80 -37.34
N TRP A 44 -21.83 -39.44 -37.07
CA TRP A 44 -21.45 -38.06 -36.77
C TRP A 44 -20.16 -37.68 -37.52
N THR A 45 -20.06 -36.40 -37.84
CA THR A 45 -18.90 -35.76 -38.46
C THR A 45 -18.89 -34.31 -37.99
N PRO A 46 -17.72 -33.68 -37.76
CA PRO A 46 -17.67 -32.28 -37.39
C PRO A 46 -18.40 -31.41 -38.41
N PHE A 47 -19.42 -30.69 -37.98
CA PHE A 47 -20.15 -29.74 -38.81
C PHE A 47 -20.74 -28.62 -37.93
N PRO A 48 -20.14 -27.41 -37.96
CA PRO A 48 -20.44 -26.33 -37.01
C PRO A 48 -21.92 -26.16 -36.70
N GLY A 49 -22.27 -26.39 -35.43
CA GLY A 49 -23.62 -26.19 -34.89
C GLY A 49 -24.68 -27.23 -35.25
N LEU A 50 -24.38 -28.19 -36.12
CA LEU A 50 -25.24 -29.35 -36.38
C LEU A 50 -24.68 -30.58 -35.65
N TYR A 51 -23.36 -30.79 -35.76
CA TYR A 51 -22.59 -31.77 -35.00
C TYR A 51 -21.29 -31.15 -34.51
N ASP A 52 -21.03 -31.26 -33.21
CA ASP A 52 -19.80 -30.81 -32.55
C ASP A 52 -19.33 -31.85 -31.53
N VAL A 53 -18.15 -31.65 -30.94
CA VAL A 53 -17.62 -32.51 -29.88
C VAL A 53 -17.32 -31.67 -28.67
N ARG A 54 -17.94 -32.02 -27.54
CA ARG A 54 -17.64 -31.40 -26.25
C ARG A 54 -16.23 -31.78 -25.78
N PRO A 55 -15.61 -30.98 -24.88
CA PRO A 55 -14.29 -31.31 -24.32
C PRO A 55 -14.21 -32.69 -23.65
N ASP A 56 -15.34 -33.24 -23.19
CA ASP A 56 -15.48 -34.58 -22.61
C ASP A 56 -15.55 -35.72 -23.65
N GLY A 57 -15.46 -35.40 -24.94
CA GLY A 57 -15.53 -36.35 -26.05
C GLY A 57 -16.95 -36.71 -26.49
N SER A 58 -18.00 -36.16 -25.86
CA SER A 58 -19.38 -36.43 -26.25
C SER A 58 -19.82 -35.61 -27.46
N VAL A 59 -20.59 -36.22 -28.37
CA VAL A 59 -21.13 -35.53 -29.56
C VAL A 59 -22.20 -34.53 -29.12
N SER A 60 -22.12 -33.29 -29.55
CA SER A 60 -23.14 -32.24 -29.32
C SER A 60 -23.61 -31.64 -30.65
N GLY A 61 -24.42 -30.60 -30.59
CA GLY A 61 -25.03 -29.98 -31.77
C GLY A 61 -26.50 -30.33 -31.94
N PHE A 62 -27.19 -29.58 -32.81
CA PHE A 62 -28.63 -29.74 -33.03
C PHE A 62 -29.03 -31.17 -33.41
N PHE A 63 -28.29 -31.82 -34.33
CA PHE A 63 -28.63 -33.17 -34.77
C PHE A 63 -28.42 -34.20 -33.66
N ALA A 64 -27.41 -34.01 -32.81
CA ALA A 64 -27.16 -34.88 -31.67
C ALA A 64 -28.23 -34.75 -30.58
N GLU A 65 -28.57 -33.53 -30.18
CA GLU A 65 -29.58 -33.31 -29.14
C GLU A 65 -30.99 -33.67 -29.62
N LEU A 66 -31.31 -33.41 -30.89
CA LEU A 66 -32.57 -33.86 -31.49
C LEU A 66 -32.65 -35.39 -31.52
N ALA A 67 -31.58 -36.08 -31.93
CA ALA A 67 -31.53 -37.53 -31.95
C ALA A 67 -31.77 -38.13 -30.56
N ARG A 68 -31.11 -37.60 -29.52
CA ARG A 68 -31.32 -38.03 -28.12
C ARG A 68 -32.75 -37.79 -27.67
N ALA A 69 -33.29 -36.59 -27.88
CA ALA A 69 -34.64 -36.26 -27.43
C ALA A 69 -35.72 -37.14 -28.08
N VAL A 70 -35.54 -37.49 -29.37
CA VAL A 70 -36.41 -38.43 -30.09
C VAL A 70 -36.20 -39.85 -29.56
N ALA A 71 -34.95 -40.30 -29.38
CA ALA A 71 -34.63 -41.65 -28.94
C ALA A 71 -35.13 -41.94 -27.52
N ASP A 72 -34.96 -41.01 -26.58
CA ASP A 72 -35.41 -41.15 -25.20
C ASP A 72 -36.92 -41.36 -25.11
N ARG A 73 -37.69 -40.55 -25.84
CA ARG A 73 -39.15 -40.66 -25.92
C ARG A 73 -39.61 -41.87 -26.73
N ALA A 74 -38.85 -42.24 -27.75
CA ALA A 74 -39.10 -43.45 -28.51
C ALA A 74 -38.65 -44.71 -27.75
N GLY A 75 -37.87 -44.62 -26.67
CA GLY A 75 -37.29 -45.77 -25.96
C GLY A 75 -36.27 -46.54 -26.80
N ILE A 76 -35.34 -45.83 -27.43
CA ILE A 76 -34.31 -46.31 -28.35
C ILE A 76 -32.93 -45.98 -27.76
N ASP A 77 -31.98 -46.90 -27.87
CA ASP A 77 -30.60 -46.64 -27.45
C ASP A 77 -29.74 -46.24 -28.66
N LEU A 78 -28.84 -45.26 -28.47
CA LEU A 78 -28.04 -44.67 -29.55
C LEU A 78 -26.57 -45.06 -29.48
N VAL A 79 -25.98 -45.38 -30.64
CA VAL A 79 -24.54 -45.60 -30.81
C VAL A 79 -24.02 -44.65 -31.87
N TRP A 80 -23.04 -43.83 -31.50
CA TRP A 80 -22.42 -42.86 -32.39
C TRP A 80 -21.24 -43.49 -33.14
N ARG A 81 -21.16 -43.27 -34.46
CA ARG A 81 -20.06 -43.71 -35.31
C ARG A 81 -19.50 -42.55 -36.12
N ASP A 82 -18.19 -42.38 -36.12
CA ASP A 82 -17.52 -41.32 -36.86
C ASP A 82 -17.49 -41.61 -38.36
N TYR A 83 -17.64 -40.55 -39.15
CA TYR A 83 -17.49 -40.57 -40.60
C TYR A 83 -16.68 -39.37 -41.08
N PRO A 84 -15.92 -39.49 -42.18
CA PRO A 84 -15.02 -38.44 -42.65
C PRO A 84 -15.74 -37.23 -43.27
N SER A 85 -17.03 -37.38 -43.64
CA SER A 85 -17.83 -36.29 -44.20
C SER A 85 -19.33 -36.56 -44.08
N LEU A 86 -20.15 -35.51 -44.25
CA LEU A 86 -21.61 -35.64 -44.33
C LEU A 86 -22.04 -36.51 -45.50
N GLN A 87 -21.33 -36.43 -46.64
CA GLN A 87 -21.62 -37.25 -47.79
C GLN A 87 -21.37 -38.74 -47.52
N ALA A 88 -20.28 -39.07 -46.81
CA ALA A 88 -20.02 -40.44 -46.38
C ALA A 88 -21.12 -40.94 -45.42
N SER A 89 -21.63 -40.05 -44.56
CA SER A 89 -22.75 -40.35 -43.65
C SER A 89 -24.05 -40.65 -44.41
N TYR A 90 -24.38 -39.85 -45.43
CA TYR A 90 -25.56 -40.09 -46.27
C TYR A 90 -25.47 -41.40 -47.06
N GLN A 91 -24.30 -41.71 -47.62
CA GLN A 91 -24.07 -42.98 -48.31
C GLN A 91 -24.17 -44.17 -47.37
N ALA A 92 -23.65 -44.04 -46.15
CA ALA A 92 -23.77 -45.06 -45.12
C ALA A 92 -25.24 -45.33 -44.76
N LEU A 93 -26.07 -44.27 -44.65
CA LEU A 93 -27.51 -44.40 -44.37
C LEU A 93 -28.24 -45.08 -45.53
N ALA A 94 -27.97 -44.65 -46.77
CA ALA A 94 -28.56 -45.24 -47.97
C ALA A 94 -28.21 -46.73 -48.13
N ARG A 95 -27.00 -47.14 -47.70
CA ARG A 95 -26.54 -48.55 -47.72
C ARG A 95 -26.95 -49.35 -46.48
N GLY A 96 -27.63 -48.74 -45.50
CA GLY A 96 -28.03 -49.39 -44.24
C GLY A 96 -26.86 -49.71 -43.29
N GLN A 97 -25.73 -49.03 -43.42
CA GLN A 97 -24.58 -49.14 -42.50
C GLN A 97 -24.73 -48.28 -41.24
N VAL A 98 -25.58 -47.26 -41.31
CA VAL A 98 -26.13 -46.52 -40.18
C VAL A 98 -27.65 -46.60 -40.23
N ASP A 99 -28.29 -46.54 -39.06
CA ASP A 99 -29.70 -46.83 -38.91
C ASP A 99 -30.58 -45.56 -38.97
N MET A 100 -30.07 -44.43 -38.48
CA MET A 100 -30.83 -43.19 -38.30
C MET A 100 -29.96 -41.94 -38.50
N MET A 101 -30.56 -40.87 -39.00
CA MET A 101 -30.02 -39.50 -38.94
C MET A 101 -31.12 -38.51 -38.57
N ALA A 102 -30.90 -37.66 -37.57
CA ALA A 102 -31.88 -36.67 -37.13
C ALA A 102 -31.62 -35.28 -37.73
N GLY A 103 -32.68 -34.56 -38.09
CA GLY A 103 -32.60 -33.17 -38.55
C GLY A 103 -32.12 -33.00 -40.00
N VAL A 104 -32.12 -34.06 -40.81
CA VAL A 104 -31.66 -33.99 -42.21
C VAL A 104 -32.73 -33.44 -43.13
N VAL A 105 -32.32 -32.85 -44.25
CA VAL A 105 -33.21 -32.45 -45.35
C VAL A 105 -33.30 -33.56 -46.40
N ARG A 106 -34.40 -33.61 -47.16
CA ARG A 106 -34.52 -34.55 -48.29
C ARG A 106 -33.56 -34.12 -49.40
N LEU A 107 -32.55 -34.95 -49.66
CA LEU A 107 -31.53 -34.70 -50.66
C LEU A 107 -31.46 -35.88 -51.65
N PRO A 108 -31.19 -35.62 -52.95
CA PRO A 108 -30.98 -36.71 -53.91
C PRO A 108 -29.87 -37.69 -53.49
N ALA A 109 -28.84 -37.20 -52.78
CA ALA A 109 -27.71 -38.00 -52.31
C ALA A 109 -28.08 -39.09 -51.27
N LEU A 110 -29.24 -38.97 -50.61
CA LEU A 110 -29.74 -39.98 -49.66
C LEU A 110 -30.40 -41.17 -50.37
N GLY A 111 -30.75 -41.03 -51.65
CA GLY A 111 -31.44 -42.07 -52.41
C GLY A 111 -32.94 -42.17 -52.09
N PRO A 112 -33.73 -42.78 -52.98
CA PRO A 112 -35.19 -42.84 -52.86
C PRO A 112 -35.69 -43.84 -51.79
N GLU A 113 -34.87 -44.81 -51.41
CA GLU A 113 -35.24 -45.88 -50.47
C GLU A 113 -35.20 -45.46 -49.00
N VAL A 114 -34.58 -44.32 -48.68
CA VAL A 114 -34.50 -43.79 -47.32
C VAL A 114 -35.88 -43.36 -46.84
N LEU A 115 -36.24 -43.77 -45.62
CA LEU A 115 -37.52 -43.46 -45.00
C LEU A 115 -37.40 -42.18 -44.19
N TYR A 116 -38.47 -41.38 -44.15
CA TYR A 116 -38.47 -40.08 -43.46
C TYR A 116 -39.67 -39.98 -42.52
N SER A 117 -39.45 -39.37 -41.36
CA SER A 117 -40.49 -39.01 -40.40
C SER A 117 -41.45 -37.97 -40.94
N ASP A 118 -42.41 -37.59 -40.10
CA ASP A 118 -43.14 -36.33 -40.27
C ASP A 118 -42.17 -35.13 -40.16
N PRO A 119 -42.45 -34.00 -40.84
CA PRO A 119 -41.56 -32.84 -40.82
C PRO A 119 -41.45 -32.24 -39.41
N LEU A 120 -40.21 -31.98 -39.01
CA LEU A 120 -39.85 -31.49 -37.68
C LEU A 120 -39.79 -29.95 -37.63
N ALA A 121 -39.23 -29.35 -38.67
CA ALA A 121 -38.92 -27.94 -38.76
C ALA A 121 -38.77 -27.51 -40.21
N GLU A 122 -38.88 -26.21 -40.47
CA GLU A 122 -38.63 -25.61 -41.78
C GLU A 122 -37.53 -24.55 -41.65
N THR A 123 -36.54 -24.62 -42.52
CA THR A 123 -35.49 -23.60 -42.64
C THR A 123 -35.40 -23.09 -44.06
N ALA A 124 -34.53 -22.11 -44.28
CA ALA A 124 -34.39 -21.40 -45.54
C ALA A 124 -32.96 -21.46 -46.07
N VAL A 125 -32.85 -21.63 -47.38
CA VAL A 125 -31.61 -21.46 -48.14
C VAL A 125 -31.58 -20.05 -48.70
N TYR A 126 -30.46 -19.35 -48.52
CA TYR A 126 -30.28 -17.98 -48.98
C TYR A 126 -29.05 -17.84 -49.88
N LEU A 127 -29.05 -16.77 -50.67
CA LEU A 127 -27.85 -16.22 -51.28
C LEU A 127 -27.17 -15.28 -50.28
N PHE A 128 -25.90 -15.54 -50.01
CA PHE A 128 -25.04 -14.70 -49.17
C PHE A 128 -24.05 -13.96 -50.07
N LEU A 129 -23.96 -12.65 -49.90
CA LEU A 129 -23.03 -11.78 -50.62
C LEU A 129 -22.11 -11.09 -49.61
N ARG A 130 -20.97 -10.57 -50.06
CA ARG A 130 -20.18 -9.67 -49.21
C ARG A 130 -21.00 -8.44 -48.83
N ARG A 131 -20.73 -7.86 -47.66
CA ARG A 131 -21.47 -6.71 -47.15
C ARG A 131 -21.36 -5.48 -48.04
N ASP A 132 -20.21 -5.29 -48.68
CA ASP A 132 -19.93 -4.19 -49.61
C ASP A 132 -20.53 -4.42 -51.01
N ALA A 133 -21.14 -5.58 -51.27
CA ALA A 133 -21.86 -5.82 -52.52
C ALA A 133 -23.09 -4.90 -52.64
N PRO A 134 -23.31 -4.25 -53.80
CA PRO A 134 -24.41 -3.30 -54.00
C PRO A 134 -25.76 -3.87 -53.57
N LEU A 135 -26.60 -3.10 -52.86
CA LEU A 135 -27.92 -3.56 -52.39
C LEU A 135 -28.86 -4.00 -53.51
N SER A 136 -28.63 -3.52 -54.74
CA SER A 136 -29.34 -3.95 -55.96
C SER A 136 -28.97 -5.36 -56.42
N GLU A 137 -27.88 -5.94 -55.93
CA GLU A 137 -27.51 -7.33 -56.18
C GLU A 137 -28.39 -8.25 -55.33
N LEU A 138 -29.29 -8.95 -56.01
CA LEU A 138 -30.32 -9.86 -55.54
C LEU A 138 -30.26 -11.14 -56.40
N PRO A 139 -30.86 -12.26 -55.97
CA PRO A 139 -30.82 -13.51 -56.72
C PRO A 139 -31.16 -13.35 -58.22
N ASP A 140 -32.18 -12.55 -58.55
CA ASP A 140 -32.64 -12.36 -59.93
C ASP A 140 -31.72 -11.45 -60.78
N THR A 141 -30.87 -10.64 -60.14
CA THR A 141 -29.94 -9.71 -60.81
C THR A 141 -28.51 -10.25 -60.93
N MET A 142 -28.23 -11.40 -60.31
CA MET A 142 -26.93 -12.06 -60.33
C MET A 142 -26.79 -12.95 -61.57
N GLN A 143 -26.34 -12.37 -62.69
CA GLN A 143 -26.03 -13.08 -63.94
C GLN A 143 -24.52 -13.09 -64.22
N ASP A 144 -24.02 -14.17 -64.84
CA ASP A 144 -22.61 -14.39 -65.20
C ASP A 144 -21.61 -14.29 -64.03
N ARG A 145 -22.07 -14.46 -62.80
CA ARG A 145 -21.27 -14.40 -61.57
C ARG A 145 -20.73 -15.78 -61.17
N ARG A 146 -19.72 -15.78 -60.32
CA ARG A 146 -19.18 -16.99 -59.69
C ARG A 146 -19.90 -17.24 -58.37
N ILE A 147 -20.73 -18.27 -58.30
CA ILE A 147 -21.51 -18.60 -57.10
C ILE A 147 -20.93 -19.85 -56.44
N GLY A 148 -20.55 -19.73 -55.18
CA GLY A 148 -20.12 -20.83 -54.34
C GLY A 148 -21.31 -21.68 -53.88
N MET A 149 -21.15 -23.00 -53.91
CA MET A 149 -22.06 -23.96 -53.31
C MET A 149 -21.32 -24.89 -52.35
N ILE A 150 -22.03 -25.40 -51.34
CA ILE A 150 -21.49 -26.39 -50.40
C ILE A 150 -22.05 -27.76 -50.81
N GLN A 151 -21.17 -28.71 -51.14
CA GLN A 151 -21.57 -30.03 -51.62
C GLN A 151 -22.32 -30.82 -50.54
N GLY A 152 -23.36 -31.54 -50.96
CA GLY A 152 -24.14 -32.38 -50.05
C GLY A 152 -25.02 -31.60 -49.05
N THR A 153 -25.31 -30.32 -49.29
CA THR A 153 -26.19 -29.52 -48.43
C THR A 153 -27.44 -29.04 -49.16
N ALA A 154 -28.47 -28.66 -48.39
CA ALA A 154 -29.62 -27.95 -48.92
C ALA A 154 -29.15 -26.65 -49.61
N GLY A 155 -29.41 -26.52 -50.91
CA GLY A 155 -28.98 -25.38 -51.72
C GLY A 155 -27.95 -25.68 -52.80
N SER A 156 -27.32 -26.87 -52.79
CA SER A 156 -26.33 -27.23 -53.81
C SER A 156 -26.88 -27.15 -55.24
N GLY A 157 -28.15 -27.51 -55.45
CA GLY A 157 -28.81 -27.39 -56.76
C GLY A 157 -29.22 -25.97 -57.17
N LEU A 158 -29.15 -24.99 -56.27
CA LEU A 158 -29.68 -23.63 -56.49
C LEU A 158 -28.61 -22.62 -56.91
N ALA A 159 -27.33 -22.96 -56.82
CA ALA A 159 -26.21 -22.04 -57.12
C ALA A 159 -26.15 -21.56 -58.58
N MET A 160 -26.87 -22.24 -59.49
CA MET A 160 -27.02 -21.78 -60.87
C MET A 160 -27.87 -20.50 -61.00
N LEU A 161 -28.73 -20.19 -60.01
CA LEU A 161 -29.64 -19.03 -59.97
C LEU A 161 -30.26 -18.71 -61.36
N GLY A 162 -30.93 -19.68 -61.98
CA GLY A 162 -31.54 -19.51 -63.31
C GLY A 162 -30.67 -19.93 -64.50
N GLY A 163 -29.45 -20.44 -64.31
CA GLY A 163 -28.70 -21.20 -65.33
C GLY A 163 -27.49 -20.50 -65.96
N HIS A 164 -27.23 -19.24 -65.63
CA HIS A 164 -26.18 -18.41 -66.28
C HIS A 164 -24.91 -18.23 -65.43
N ASN A 165 -24.90 -18.68 -64.18
CA ASN A 165 -23.76 -18.47 -63.28
C ASN A 165 -22.73 -19.60 -63.33
N ARG A 166 -21.46 -19.25 -63.08
CA ARG A 166 -20.37 -20.22 -62.90
C ARG A 166 -20.38 -20.71 -61.46
N VAL A 167 -20.43 -22.01 -61.27
CA VAL A 167 -20.49 -22.58 -59.91
C VAL A 167 -19.11 -23.02 -59.45
N ALA A 168 -18.71 -22.58 -58.24
CA ALA A 168 -17.59 -23.13 -57.50
C ALA A 168 -18.12 -24.07 -56.39
N SER A 169 -17.58 -25.28 -56.30
CA SER A 169 -18.00 -26.25 -55.28
C SER A 169 -17.00 -26.29 -54.13
N PHE A 170 -17.51 -26.29 -52.90
CA PHE A 170 -16.73 -26.38 -51.67
C PHE A 170 -17.22 -27.54 -50.80
N MET A 171 -16.33 -28.08 -49.97
CA MET A 171 -16.66 -29.22 -49.10
C MET A 171 -17.22 -28.77 -47.76
N THR A 172 -16.79 -27.60 -47.28
CA THR A 172 -17.23 -27.05 -46.00
C THR A 172 -17.81 -25.64 -46.15
N PRO A 173 -18.72 -25.21 -45.24
CA PRO A 173 -19.16 -23.83 -45.19
C PRO A 173 -17.98 -22.85 -45.02
N ALA A 174 -16.99 -23.19 -44.19
CA ALA A 174 -15.83 -22.33 -43.93
C ALA A 174 -15.01 -22.03 -45.19
N GLU A 175 -14.78 -23.03 -46.04
CA GLU A 175 -14.13 -22.84 -47.34
C GLU A 175 -14.94 -21.91 -48.26
N ALA A 176 -16.26 -22.13 -48.33
CA ALA A 176 -17.14 -21.33 -49.19
C ALA A 176 -17.18 -19.86 -48.77
N PHE A 177 -17.37 -19.58 -47.47
CA PHE A 177 -17.38 -18.21 -46.95
C PHE A 177 -15.99 -17.56 -46.98
N GLY A 178 -14.92 -18.33 -46.78
CA GLY A 178 -13.55 -17.83 -46.98
C GLY A 178 -13.32 -17.40 -48.43
N ALA A 179 -13.75 -18.20 -49.41
CA ALA A 179 -13.66 -17.86 -50.82
C ALA A 179 -14.49 -16.62 -51.19
N LEU A 180 -15.67 -16.44 -50.58
CA LEU A 180 -16.49 -15.24 -50.74
C LEU A 180 -15.76 -13.99 -50.27
N LEU A 181 -15.20 -14.03 -49.06
CA LEU A 181 -14.49 -12.88 -48.48
C LEU A 181 -13.18 -12.56 -49.19
N MET A 182 -12.51 -13.57 -49.75
CA MET A 182 -11.33 -13.39 -50.62
C MET A 182 -11.69 -12.94 -52.06
N GLY A 183 -12.97 -12.79 -52.41
CA GLY A 183 -13.40 -12.40 -53.75
C GLY A 183 -13.18 -13.45 -54.84
N GLN A 184 -13.00 -14.72 -54.44
CA GLN A 184 -12.88 -15.85 -55.37
C GLN A 184 -14.25 -16.26 -55.93
N VAL A 185 -15.31 -16.04 -55.16
CA VAL A 185 -16.71 -16.13 -55.58
C VAL A 185 -17.43 -14.82 -55.24
N ASP A 186 -18.45 -14.49 -56.01
CA ASP A 186 -19.25 -13.27 -55.88
C ASP A 186 -20.43 -13.46 -54.91
N GLY A 187 -20.85 -14.71 -54.68
CA GLY A 187 -21.89 -15.07 -53.72
C GLY A 187 -21.79 -16.52 -53.29
N VAL A 188 -22.42 -16.90 -52.18
CA VAL A 188 -22.48 -18.28 -51.67
C VAL A 188 -23.93 -18.64 -51.39
N VAL A 189 -24.37 -19.77 -51.93
CA VAL A 189 -25.68 -20.35 -51.60
C VAL A 189 -25.52 -21.36 -50.47
N ALA A 190 -26.19 -21.10 -49.35
CA ALA A 190 -26.09 -21.93 -48.16
C ALA A 190 -27.39 -21.93 -47.35
N LEU A 191 -27.58 -22.99 -46.56
CA LEU A 191 -28.58 -23.04 -45.51
C LEU A 191 -28.30 -21.95 -44.46
N HIS A 192 -29.32 -21.18 -44.06
CA HIS A 192 -29.14 -20.06 -43.12
C HIS A 192 -28.36 -20.44 -41.86
N LYS A 193 -28.73 -21.57 -41.24
CA LYS A 193 -28.08 -22.08 -40.03
C LYS A 193 -26.60 -22.37 -40.22
N ALA A 194 -26.25 -23.05 -41.32
CA ALA A 194 -24.87 -23.41 -41.59
C ALA A 194 -24.01 -22.17 -41.84
N ALA A 195 -24.56 -21.17 -42.53
CA ALA A 195 -23.91 -19.89 -42.76
C ALA A 195 -23.71 -19.11 -41.46
N LEU A 196 -24.77 -18.93 -40.68
CA LEU A 196 -24.73 -18.15 -39.44
C LEU A 196 -23.72 -18.72 -38.46
N ASP A 197 -23.76 -20.03 -38.21
CA ASP A 197 -22.84 -20.64 -37.24
C ASP A 197 -21.39 -20.61 -37.67
N THR A 198 -21.13 -20.72 -38.97
CA THR A 198 -19.77 -20.62 -39.52
C THR A 198 -19.24 -19.19 -39.38
N LEU A 199 -20.03 -18.20 -39.80
CA LEU A 199 -19.66 -16.79 -39.74
C LEU A 199 -19.55 -16.30 -38.29
N SER A 200 -20.46 -16.74 -37.42
CA SER A 200 -20.47 -16.40 -35.99
C SER A 200 -19.22 -16.90 -35.26
N ARG A 201 -18.84 -18.16 -35.49
CA ARG A 201 -17.59 -18.73 -34.92
C ARG A 201 -16.34 -17.99 -35.39
N ALA A 202 -16.36 -17.47 -36.62
CA ALA A 202 -15.26 -16.69 -37.17
C ALA A 202 -15.34 -15.19 -36.81
N GLY A 203 -16.46 -14.71 -36.26
CA GLY A 203 -16.71 -13.29 -36.01
C GLY A 203 -16.98 -12.45 -37.26
N LEU A 204 -17.34 -13.07 -38.39
CA LEU A 204 -17.41 -12.46 -39.74
C LEU A 204 -18.86 -12.26 -40.24
N GLU A 205 -19.85 -12.24 -39.35
CA GLU A 205 -21.28 -12.15 -39.72
C GLU A 205 -21.63 -10.84 -40.43
N GLN A 206 -20.92 -9.77 -40.09
CA GLN A 206 -21.01 -8.41 -40.63
C GLN A 206 -20.49 -8.31 -42.06
N ASP A 207 -19.47 -9.09 -42.40
CA ASP A 207 -18.80 -9.02 -43.70
C ASP A 207 -19.64 -9.66 -44.81
N VAL A 208 -20.77 -10.25 -44.43
CA VAL A 208 -21.67 -10.97 -45.32
C VAL A 208 -23.11 -10.51 -45.08
N ARG A 209 -23.90 -10.39 -46.14
CA ARG A 209 -25.33 -10.09 -46.08
C ARG A 209 -26.15 -11.16 -46.80
N ILE A 210 -27.37 -11.37 -46.33
CA ILE A 210 -28.39 -12.12 -47.08
C ILE A 210 -28.89 -11.22 -48.23
N ALA A 211 -28.97 -11.78 -49.43
CA ALA A 211 -29.50 -11.11 -50.61
C ALA A 211 -30.93 -11.56 -50.89
N GLY A 212 -31.90 -10.71 -50.54
CA GLY A 212 -33.31 -10.90 -50.85
C GLY A 212 -34.02 -11.97 -50.01
N GLU A 213 -35.14 -12.45 -50.54
CA GLU A 213 -35.97 -13.51 -49.97
C GLU A 213 -35.28 -14.90 -50.03
N PRO A 214 -35.73 -15.89 -49.23
CA PRO A 214 -35.25 -17.26 -49.35
C PRO A 214 -35.33 -17.79 -50.78
N LEU A 215 -34.24 -18.40 -51.25
CA LEU A 215 -34.23 -19.11 -52.54
C LEU A 215 -35.10 -20.36 -52.49
N GLN A 216 -35.12 -21.04 -51.35
CA GLN A 216 -35.90 -22.25 -51.12
C GLN A 216 -36.16 -22.46 -49.63
N LEU A 217 -37.36 -22.95 -49.30
CA LEU A 217 -37.68 -23.49 -47.98
C LEU A 217 -37.47 -24.99 -47.96
N VAL A 218 -36.84 -25.49 -46.91
CA VAL A 218 -36.50 -26.90 -46.76
C VAL A 218 -36.98 -27.41 -45.41
N SER A 219 -37.70 -28.53 -45.45
CA SER A 219 -38.16 -29.20 -44.23
C SER A 219 -37.13 -30.20 -43.74
N HIS A 220 -36.98 -30.28 -42.42
CA HIS A 220 -36.11 -31.21 -41.71
C HIS A 220 -36.88 -32.43 -41.22
N TYR A 221 -36.22 -33.58 -41.24
CA TYR A 221 -36.80 -34.89 -40.94
C TYR A 221 -35.85 -35.74 -40.10
N VAL A 222 -36.37 -36.78 -39.44
CA VAL A 222 -35.59 -37.94 -39.05
C VAL A 222 -35.59 -38.90 -40.25
N ALA A 223 -34.40 -39.25 -40.74
CA ALA A 223 -34.22 -40.24 -41.79
C ALA A 223 -33.83 -41.59 -41.19
N LEU A 224 -34.38 -42.68 -41.73
CA LEU A 224 -34.13 -44.05 -41.32
C LEU A 224 -33.68 -44.91 -42.50
N ALA A 225 -32.78 -45.84 -42.22
CA ALA A 225 -32.42 -46.87 -43.18
C ALA A 225 -33.65 -47.71 -43.58
N PRO A 226 -33.72 -48.19 -44.84
CA PRO A 226 -34.87 -48.97 -45.32
C PRO A 226 -35.23 -50.17 -44.42
N GLY A 227 -34.21 -50.83 -43.86
CA GLY A 227 -34.36 -51.99 -42.95
C GLY A 227 -34.96 -51.68 -41.58
N ARG A 228 -35.20 -50.40 -41.25
CA ARG A 228 -35.73 -49.95 -39.94
C ARG A 228 -37.15 -49.39 -40.02
N ALA A 229 -37.88 -49.68 -41.10
CA ALA A 229 -39.24 -49.17 -41.34
C ALA A 229 -40.22 -49.34 -40.16
N ALA A 230 -40.12 -50.44 -39.42
CA ALA A 230 -40.99 -50.73 -38.27
C ALA A 230 -40.87 -49.71 -37.12
N LEU A 231 -39.78 -48.93 -37.06
CA LEU A 231 -39.56 -47.92 -36.02
C LEU A 231 -40.15 -46.54 -36.37
N LEU A 232 -40.54 -46.33 -37.62
CA LEU A 232 -41.01 -45.03 -38.10
C LEU A 232 -42.28 -44.52 -37.37
N PRO A 233 -43.33 -45.32 -37.12
CA PRO A 233 -44.50 -44.87 -36.36
C PRO A 233 -44.16 -44.45 -34.93
N ARG A 234 -43.19 -45.15 -34.32
CA ARG A 234 -42.72 -44.92 -32.95
C ARG A 234 -41.93 -43.61 -32.85
N ILE A 235 -41.12 -43.33 -33.88
CA ILE A 235 -40.42 -42.04 -34.02
C ILE A 235 -41.40 -40.89 -34.27
N ASN A 236 -42.39 -41.04 -35.14
CA ASN A 236 -43.41 -40.01 -35.36
C ASN A 236 -44.22 -39.72 -34.09
N ALA A 237 -44.56 -40.74 -33.31
CA ALA A 237 -45.23 -40.56 -32.01
C ALA A 237 -44.35 -39.78 -31.01
N ALA A 238 -43.05 -40.06 -30.96
CA ALA A 238 -42.11 -39.32 -30.12
C ALA A 238 -42.01 -37.84 -30.55
N ILE A 239 -41.95 -37.57 -31.85
CA ILE A 239 -41.94 -36.21 -32.41
C ILE A 239 -43.22 -35.45 -32.05
N ALA A 240 -44.39 -36.09 -32.22
CA ALA A 240 -45.68 -35.49 -31.88
C ALA A 240 -45.77 -35.15 -30.38
N ALA A 241 -45.26 -36.03 -29.51
CA ALA A 241 -45.18 -35.76 -28.07
C ALA A 241 -44.27 -34.57 -27.75
N MET A 242 -43.10 -34.48 -28.41
CA MET A 242 -42.19 -33.34 -28.27
C MET A 242 -42.79 -32.02 -28.78
N GLN A 243 -43.66 -32.08 -29.79
CA GLN A 243 -44.40 -30.91 -30.26
C GLN A 243 -45.45 -30.49 -29.23
N ALA A 244 -46.22 -31.44 -28.69
CA ALA A 244 -47.28 -31.18 -27.73
C ALA A 244 -46.77 -30.62 -26.39
N ASP A 245 -45.62 -31.10 -25.92
CA ASP A 245 -45.01 -30.63 -24.66
C ASP A 245 -44.07 -29.41 -24.85
N GLY A 246 -43.91 -28.93 -26.10
CA GLY A 246 -43.08 -27.78 -26.45
C GLY A 246 -41.57 -28.06 -26.51
N THR A 247 -41.11 -29.28 -26.23
CA THR A 247 -39.68 -29.64 -26.26
C THR A 247 -39.08 -29.44 -27.65
N LEU A 248 -39.81 -29.79 -28.72
CA LEU A 248 -39.31 -29.61 -30.08
C LEU A 248 -39.13 -28.12 -30.39
N GLN A 249 -40.13 -27.29 -30.09
CA GLN A 249 -40.05 -25.84 -30.32
C GLN A 249 -38.87 -25.23 -29.55
N LYS A 250 -38.68 -25.65 -28.30
CA LYS A 250 -37.54 -25.23 -27.49
C LYS A 250 -36.21 -25.59 -28.15
N LEU A 251 -36.02 -26.85 -28.57
CA LEU A 251 -34.81 -27.28 -29.27
C LEU A 251 -34.55 -26.47 -30.55
N LEU A 252 -35.60 -26.22 -31.35
CA LEU A 252 -35.46 -25.45 -32.59
C LEU A 252 -35.03 -24.01 -32.32
N VAL A 253 -35.59 -23.38 -31.30
CA VAL A 253 -35.23 -22.00 -30.90
C VAL A 253 -33.82 -21.96 -30.32
N THR A 254 -33.47 -22.87 -29.41
CA THR A 254 -32.13 -22.95 -28.78
C THR A 254 -31.03 -23.10 -29.81
N TRP A 255 -31.26 -23.90 -30.85
CA TRP A 255 -30.27 -24.18 -31.88
C TRP A 255 -30.46 -23.33 -33.15
N ASN A 256 -31.27 -22.27 -33.11
CA ASN A 256 -31.53 -21.38 -34.24
C ASN A 256 -31.93 -22.09 -35.56
N MET A 257 -32.76 -23.13 -35.43
CA MET A 257 -33.37 -23.90 -36.52
C MET A 257 -34.74 -23.34 -36.89
N VAL A 258 -34.87 -22.02 -36.81
CA VAL A 258 -36.08 -21.26 -37.16
C VAL A 258 -35.73 -20.22 -38.24
N ARG A 259 -36.74 -19.76 -38.98
CA ARG A 259 -36.52 -18.69 -39.97
C ARG A 259 -36.06 -17.42 -39.24
N PRO A 260 -34.98 -16.76 -39.69
CA PRO A 260 -34.53 -15.51 -39.07
C PRO A 260 -35.59 -14.42 -39.22
N ALA A 261 -36.02 -13.84 -38.09
CA ALA A 261 -36.86 -12.65 -38.08
C ALA A 261 -36.01 -11.39 -38.29
N PRO A 262 -36.55 -10.32 -38.91
CA PRO A 262 -35.84 -9.05 -39.04
C PRO A 262 -35.46 -8.49 -37.66
N VAL A 263 -34.35 -7.73 -37.62
CA VAL A 263 -33.91 -7.05 -36.39
C VAL A 263 -34.99 -6.06 -35.96
N PRO A 264 -35.52 -6.15 -34.73
CA PRO A 264 -36.57 -5.25 -34.29
C PRO A 264 -36.02 -3.83 -34.10
N PRO A 265 -36.85 -2.78 -34.30
CA PRO A 265 -36.43 -1.39 -34.12
C PRO A 265 -36.18 -1.01 -32.65
N VAL A 266 -36.70 -1.80 -31.71
CA VAL A 266 -36.47 -1.72 -30.26
C VAL A 266 -36.07 -3.11 -29.79
N LEU A 267 -34.94 -3.19 -29.07
CA LEU A 267 -34.42 -4.46 -28.55
C LEU A 267 -35.01 -4.75 -27.17
N GLU A 268 -35.53 -5.96 -26.99
CA GLU A 268 -36.01 -6.45 -25.70
C GLU A 268 -34.83 -6.93 -24.85
N VAL A 269 -34.69 -6.38 -23.64
CA VAL A 269 -33.63 -6.71 -22.69
C VAL A 269 -34.22 -7.53 -21.54
N GLY A 270 -33.74 -8.76 -21.38
CA GLY A 270 -34.13 -9.63 -20.28
C GLY A 270 -33.34 -9.35 -19.01
N VAL A 271 -34.02 -9.02 -17.92
CA VAL A 271 -33.40 -8.75 -16.60
C VAL A 271 -33.85 -9.80 -15.58
N THR A 272 -32.90 -10.38 -14.86
CA THR A 272 -33.14 -11.24 -13.68
C THR A 272 -32.59 -10.54 -12.45
N ASP A 273 -33.18 -10.77 -11.28
CA ASP A 273 -32.67 -10.18 -10.04
C ASP A 273 -31.35 -10.84 -9.64
N PHE A 274 -30.27 -10.07 -9.66
CA PHE A 274 -28.90 -10.51 -9.39
C PHE A 274 -28.02 -9.33 -8.92
N PRO A 275 -28.24 -8.82 -7.69
CA PRO A 275 -27.53 -7.67 -7.17
C PRO A 275 -26.02 -7.92 -7.02
N PRO A 276 -25.15 -6.90 -7.17
CA PRO A 276 -25.45 -5.51 -7.54
C PRO A 276 -25.53 -5.28 -9.07
N TYR A 277 -25.48 -6.35 -9.87
CA TYR A 277 -25.40 -6.24 -11.33
C TYR A 277 -26.74 -5.94 -11.98
N GLN A 278 -27.79 -6.58 -11.50
CA GLN A 278 -29.17 -6.41 -11.96
C GLN A 278 -30.04 -6.37 -10.72
N VAL A 279 -30.80 -5.30 -10.54
CA VAL A 279 -31.66 -5.09 -9.39
C VAL A 279 -33.05 -4.76 -9.89
N ILE A 280 -34.04 -5.52 -9.43
CA ILE A 280 -35.44 -5.26 -9.71
C ILE A 280 -36.04 -4.62 -8.46
N GLY A 281 -36.39 -3.34 -8.56
CA GLY A 281 -37.03 -2.59 -7.47
C GLY A 281 -38.44 -3.11 -7.17
N GLU A 282 -38.93 -2.85 -5.95
CA GLU A 282 -40.31 -3.20 -5.56
C GLU A 282 -41.38 -2.52 -6.43
N ASP A 283 -41.04 -1.39 -7.04
CA ASP A 283 -41.85 -0.64 -8.00
C ASP A 283 -41.78 -1.21 -9.44
N GLY A 284 -41.02 -2.29 -9.64
CA GLY A 284 -40.76 -2.88 -10.95
C GLY A 284 -39.69 -2.16 -11.77
N SER A 285 -38.97 -1.18 -11.18
CA SER A 285 -37.87 -0.49 -11.86
C SER A 285 -36.64 -1.38 -12.01
N PHE A 286 -35.91 -1.23 -13.13
CA PHE A 286 -34.67 -1.97 -13.39
C PHE A 286 -33.46 -1.07 -13.18
N SER A 287 -32.57 -1.48 -12.27
CA SER A 287 -31.31 -0.80 -11.95
C SER A 287 -30.16 -1.81 -11.76
N GLY A 288 -28.99 -1.34 -11.31
CA GLY A 288 -27.81 -2.18 -11.13
C GLY A 288 -26.76 -1.95 -12.22
N TYR A 289 -25.51 -2.33 -11.91
CA TYR A 289 -24.35 -2.04 -12.76
C TYR A 289 -24.53 -2.48 -14.22
N GLY A 290 -25.00 -3.70 -14.44
CA GLY A 290 -25.15 -4.26 -15.78
C GLY A 290 -26.29 -3.62 -16.56
N VAL A 291 -27.40 -3.28 -15.90
CA VAL A 291 -28.55 -2.62 -16.53
C VAL A 291 -28.17 -1.21 -16.98
N GLU A 292 -27.52 -0.45 -16.10
CA GLU A 292 -27.14 0.93 -16.38
C GLU A 292 -25.99 1.01 -17.40
N ALA A 293 -24.99 0.12 -17.31
CA ALA A 293 -23.93 0.05 -18.32
C ALA A 293 -24.48 -0.24 -19.72
N LEU A 294 -25.46 -1.14 -19.81
CA LEU A 294 -26.13 -1.43 -21.08
C LEU A 294 -26.94 -0.24 -21.62
N ARG A 295 -27.60 0.54 -20.74
CA ARG A 295 -28.30 1.78 -21.15
C ARG A 295 -27.33 2.81 -21.72
N ASP A 296 -26.20 3.04 -21.05
CA ASP A 296 -25.19 4.00 -21.51
C ASP A 296 -24.60 3.60 -22.86
N LEU A 297 -24.24 2.32 -22.99
CA LEU A 297 -23.70 1.76 -24.23
C LEU A 297 -24.72 1.81 -25.37
N ALA A 298 -25.98 1.48 -25.10
CA ALA A 298 -27.04 1.58 -26.09
C ALA A 298 -27.30 3.02 -26.54
N ALA A 299 -27.29 3.98 -25.61
CA ALA A 299 -27.43 5.40 -25.95
C ALA A 299 -26.29 5.86 -26.88
N ARG A 300 -25.05 5.49 -26.58
CA ARG A 300 -23.86 5.80 -27.40
C ARG A 300 -23.90 5.09 -28.76
N ALA A 301 -24.41 3.88 -28.80
CA ALA A 301 -24.57 3.09 -30.01
C ALA A 301 -25.80 3.49 -30.84
N GLY A 302 -26.68 4.37 -30.35
CA GLY A 302 -27.93 4.77 -31.02
C GLY A 302 -29.01 3.67 -31.04
N LEU A 303 -29.05 2.84 -30.01
CA LEU A 303 -29.96 1.70 -29.87
C LEU A 303 -31.11 2.05 -28.92
N LYS A 304 -32.31 1.56 -29.24
CA LYS A 304 -33.49 1.67 -28.38
C LYS A 304 -33.68 0.35 -27.64
N LEU A 305 -33.79 0.43 -26.31
CA LEU A 305 -33.95 -0.72 -25.43
C LEU A 305 -35.29 -0.66 -24.69
N HIS A 306 -35.91 -1.81 -24.52
CA HIS A 306 -37.04 -2.01 -23.62
C HIS A 306 -36.67 -3.12 -22.61
N PHE A 307 -36.76 -2.84 -21.32
CA PHE A 307 -36.34 -3.77 -20.27
C PHE A 307 -37.55 -4.53 -19.72
N ARG A 308 -37.41 -5.84 -19.52
CA ARG A 308 -38.44 -6.68 -18.93
C ARG A 308 -37.85 -7.70 -17.97
N GLN A 309 -38.62 -8.08 -16.96
CA GLN A 309 -38.25 -9.15 -16.05
C GLN A 309 -38.39 -10.51 -16.76
N ILE A 310 -37.41 -11.38 -16.57
CA ILE A 310 -37.42 -12.76 -17.05
C ILE A 310 -37.19 -13.74 -15.92
N THR A 311 -37.59 -15.00 -16.12
CA THR A 311 -37.32 -16.07 -15.16
C THR A 311 -35.86 -16.50 -15.21
N SER A 312 -35.37 -17.13 -14.14
CA SER A 312 -34.02 -17.71 -14.12
C SER A 312 -33.84 -18.84 -15.14
N ASP A 313 -34.91 -19.52 -15.53
CA ASP A 313 -34.91 -20.50 -16.63
C ASP A 313 -34.64 -19.82 -17.97
N ALA A 314 -35.41 -18.77 -18.29
CA ALA A 314 -35.21 -18.01 -19.51
C ALA A 314 -33.80 -17.42 -19.56
N TRP A 315 -33.32 -16.84 -18.45
CA TRP A 315 -31.96 -16.27 -18.37
C TRP A 315 -30.86 -17.30 -18.64
N ALA A 316 -31.00 -18.52 -18.12
CA ALA A 316 -30.03 -19.60 -18.33
C ALA A 316 -30.01 -20.11 -19.78
N GLU A 317 -31.17 -20.13 -20.43
CA GLU A 317 -31.30 -20.50 -21.85
C GLU A 317 -30.69 -19.45 -22.79
N GLY A 318 -30.74 -18.18 -22.38
CA GLY A 318 -30.20 -17.08 -23.14
C GLY A 318 -31.20 -16.45 -24.11
N PRO A 319 -30.85 -15.28 -24.68
CA PRO A 319 -31.72 -14.53 -25.58
C PRO A 319 -31.99 -15.32 -26.85
N ASN A 320 -33.26 -15.36 -27.27
CA ASN A 320 -33.69 -16.12 -28.44
C ASN A 320 -34.89 -15.47 -29.15
N PHE A 321 -35.18 -15.94 -30.36
CA PHE A 321 -36.29 -15.42 -31.16
C PHE A 321 -37.65 -15.62 -30.44
N GLY A 322 -38.41 -14.52 -30.31
CA GLY A 322 -39.74 -14.54 -29.68
C GLY A 322 -39.74 -14.40 -28.16
N SER A 323 -38.57 -14.37 -27.51
CA SER A 323 -38.45 -14.04 -26.08
C SER A 323 -37.90 -12.62 -25.89
N TYR A 324 -36.58 -12.47 -25.85
CA TYR A 324 -35.86 -11.21 -25.70
C TYR A 324 -34.55 -11.27 -26.49
N ASP A 325 -34.03 -10.10 -26.84
CA ASP A 325 -32.92 -9.95 -27.78
C ASP A 325 -31.55 -9.86 -27.09
N VAL A 326 -31.50 -9.25 -25.91
CA VAL A 326 -30.24 -8.88 -25.24
C VAL A 326 -30.30 -9.21 -23.75
N LEU A 327 -29.17 -9.63 -23.18
CA LEU A 327 -28.95 -9.72 -21.75
C LEU A 327 -27.94 -8.66 -21.29
N PRO A 328 -28.17 -8.05 -20.12
CA PRO A 328 -27.14 -7.27 -19.44
C PRO A 328 -25.83 -8.07 -19.27
N PRO A 329 -24.69 -7.39 -19.10
CA PRO A 329 -23.38 -8.03 -18.99
C PRO A 329 -23.36 -9.24 -18.06
N LEU A 330 -23.01 -10.41 -18.59
CA LEU A 330 -22.97 -11.69 -17.88
C LEU A 330 -21.65 -12.43 -18.13
N SER A 331 -21.29 -13.34 -17.22
CA SER A 331 -20.08 -14.16 -17.35
C SER A 331 -20.11 -14.97 -18.64
N VAL A 332 -19.06 -14.83 -19.44
CA VAL A 332 -18.88 -15.54 -20.70
C VAL A 332 -18.33 -16.94 -20.41
N THR A 333 -19.07 -17.98 -20.80
CA THR A 333 -18.69 -19.39 -20.62
C THR A 333 -18.77 -20.15 -21.95
N VAL A 334 -18.11 -21.30 -22.05
CA VAL A 334 -18.12 -22.12 -23.28
C VAL A 334 -19.55 -22.51 -23.67
N ASP A 335 -20.33 -23.05 -22.73
CA ASP A 335 -21.74 -23.42 -22.95
C ASP A 335 -22.61 -22.24 -23.43
N ARG A 336 -22.32 -21.02 -22.97
CA ARG A 336 -23.06 -19.83 -23.42
C ARG A 336 -22.65 -19.38 -24.82
N ARG A 337 -21.37 -19.47 -25.18
CA ARG A 337 -20.91 -19.14 -26.55
C ARG A 337 -21.54 -20.05 -27.61
N GLU A 338 -21.96 -21.26 -27.22
CA GLU A 338 -22.72 -22.15 -28.10
C GLU A 338 -24.14 -21.65 -28.38
N LYS A 339 -24.77 -20.95 -27.43
CA LYS A 339 -26.20 -20.57 -27.45
C LYS A 339 -26.46 -19.11 -27.82
N MET A 340 -25.52 -18.21 -27.52
CA MET A 340 -25.66 -16.77 -27.72
C MET A 340 -24.34 -16.13 -28.16
N ASP A 341 -24.44 -14.92 -28.68
CA ASP A 341 -23.31 -14.09 -29.09
C ASP A 341 -22.94 -13.09 -27.99
N PHE A 342 -21.70 -12.57 -28.01
CA PHE A 342 -21.19 -11.67 -26.99
C PHE A 342 -20.43 -10.49 -27.59
N THR A 343 -20.64 -9.30 -27.02
CA THR A 343 -19.75 -8.15 -27.26
C THR A 343 -18.34 -8.41 -26.76
N ILE A 344 -17.42 -7.50 -27.04
CA ILE A 344 -16.18 -7.42 -26.28
C ILE A 344 -16.49 -7.23 -24.78
N PRO A 345 -15.68 -7.79 -23.87
CA PRO A 345 -15.91 -7.68 -22.44
C PRO A 345 -15.88 -6.25 -21.94
N ILE A 346 -16.82 -5.90 -21.06
CA ILE A 346 -16.87 -4.58 -20.42
C ILE A 346 -16.41 -4.61 -18.96
N GLN A 347 -16.24 -5.80 -18.39
CA GLN A 347 -15.86 -5.98 -16.99
C GLN A 347 -15.16 -7.32 -16.77
N ARG A 348 -14.24 -7.37 -15.80
CA ARG A 348 -13.74 -8.61 -15.19
C ARG A 348 -14.36 -8.84 -13.83
N SER A 349 -14.81 -10.06 -13.58
CA SER A 349 -15.50 -10.47 -12.36
C SER A 349 -14.72 -11.59 -11.69
N PRO A 350 -13.98 -11.29 -10.60
CA PRO A 350 -13.25 -12.30 -9.86
C PRO A 350 -14.22 -13.18 -9.05
N TYR A 351 -13.90 -14.46 -9.00
CA TYR A 351 -14.59 -15.46 -8.20
C TYR A 351 -13.62 -15.97 -7.15
N ALA A 352 -14.05 -15.92 -5.90
CA ALA A 352 -13.21 -16.21 -4.74
C ALA A 352 -13.79 -17.36 -3.93
N ILE A 353 -12.92 -17.91 -3.09
CA ILE A 353 -13.26 -18.91 -2.10
C ILE A 353 -13.65 -18.17 -0.83
N PHE A 354 -14.80 -18.52 -0.26
CA PHE A 354 -15.31 -17.96 0.98
C PHE A 354 -15.39 -19.04 2.04
N THR A 355 -14.86 -18.77 3.23
CA THR A 355 -14.83 -19.67 4.38
C THR A 355 -15.42 -18.98 5.60
N ARG A 356 -15.67 -19.70 6.70
CA ARG A 356 -16.03 -19.05 7.97
C ARG A 356 -14.84 -18.21 8.48
N ALA A 357 -15.13 -17.10 9.15
CA ALA A 357 -14.09 -16.23 9.69
C ALA A 357 -13.17 -17.01 10.65
N GLY A 358 -11.85 -16.95 10.40
CA GLY A 358 -10.84 -17.70 11.16
C GLY A 358 -10.49 -19.08 10.57
N GLU A 359 -11.27 -19.61 9.64
CA GLU A 359 -11.03 -20.91 8.98
C GLU A 359 -10.39 -20.78 7.59
N ALA A 360 -10.10 -19.55 7.15
CA ALA A 360 -9.37 -19.31 5.90
C ALA A 360 -7.89 -19.73 5.97
N ALA A 361 -7.35 -19.96 7.17
CA ALA A 361 -5.95 -20.30 7.38
C ALA A 361 -5.63 -21.69 6.80
N GLY A 362 -4.80 -21.70 5.75
CA GLY A 362 -4.39 -22.93 5.05
C GLY A 362 -5.09 -23.18 3.71
N ILE A 363 -6.09 -22.36 3.34
CA ILE A 363 -6.75 -22.43 2.03
C ILE A 363 -6.22 -21.29 1.16
N ALA A 364 -5.30 -21.60 0.24
CA ALA A 364 -4.74 -20.64 -0.72
C ALA A 364 -5.41 -20.73 -2.09
N GLY A 365 -6.01 -21.87 -2.43
CA GLY A 365 -6.74 -22.07 -3.67
C GLY A 365 -7.61 -23.33 -3.68
N LEU A 366 -8.19 -23.64 -4.84
CA LEU A 366 -9.09 -24.79 -4.99
C LEU A 366 -8.42 -26.14 -4.68
N ALA A 367 -7.11 -26.26 -4.85
CA ALA A 367 -6.39 -27.51 -4.57
C ALA A 367 -6.43 -27.91 -3.08
N ASP A 368 -6.53 -26.92 -2.19
CA ASP A 368 -6.56 -27.12 -0.74
C ASP A 368 -7.95 -27.55 -0.24
N LEU A 369 -8.98 -27.49 -1.11
CA LEU A 369 -10.35 -27.91 -0.81
C LEU A 369 -10.63 -29.38 -1.14
N ARG A 370 -9.60 -30.16 -1.50
CA ARG A 370 -9.76 -31.59 -1.79
C ARG A 370 -10.21 -32.35 -0.54
N GLY A 371 -11.30 -33.09 -0.66
CA GLY A 371 -11.90 -33.84 0.45
C GLY A 371 -12.67 -32.98 1.45
N HIS A 372 -12.84 -31.67 1.18
CA HIS A 372 -13.72 -30.79 1.93
C HIS A 372 -15.02 -30.55 1.15
N PRO A 373 -16.19 -30.49 1.82
CA PRO A 373 -17.45 -30.15 1.17
C PRO A 373 -17.45 -28.67 0.74
N VAL A 374 -17.65 -28.43 -0.56
CA VAL A 374 -17.65 -27.09 -1.18
C VAL A 374 -19.03 -26.73 -1.71
N GLY A 375 -19.57 -25.60 -1.24
CA GLY A 375 -20.85 -25.06 -1.68
C GLY A 375 -20.77 -24.36 -3.04
N VAL A 376 -21.67 -24.72 -3.95
CA VAL A 376 -21.88 -24.04 -5.24
C VAL A 376 -23.37 -23.84 -5.50
N VAL A 377 -23.73 -22.80 -6.26
CA VAL A 377 -25.12 -22.56 -6.67
C VAL A 377 -25.41 -23.27 -7.99
N ALA A 378 -26.57 -23.93 -8.10
CA ALA A 378 -26.94 -24.82 -9.21
C ALA A 378 -26.77 -24.20 -10.61
N ARG A 379 -26.98 -22.89 -10.76
CA ARG A 379 -27.01 -22.15 -12.04
C ARG A 379 -25.99 -21.01 -12.08
N ASN A 380 -24.79 -21.25 -11.56
CA ASN A 380 -23.73 -20.26 -11.48
C ASN A 380 -22.45 -20.73 -12.20
N ALA A 381 -21.70 -19.80 -12.79
CA ALA A 381 -20.46 -20.11 -13.51
C ALA A 381 -19.39 -20.78 -12.61
N ALA A 382 -19.42 -20.49 -11.30
CA ALA A 382 -18.55 -21.15 -10.32
C ALA A 382 -18.73 -22.68 -10.31
N ARG A 383 -19.96 -23.17 -10.51
CA ARG A 383 -20.27 -24.60 -10.53
C ARG A 383 -19.61 -25.28 -11.73
N THR A 384 -19.82 -24.73 -12.93
CA THR A 384 -19.24 -25.30 -14.15
C THR A 384 -17.74 -25.44 -14.03
N GLU A 385 -17.07 -24.44 -13.44
CA GLU A 385 -15.62 -24.45 -13.32
C GLU A 385 -15.10 -25.35 -12.20
N ALA A 386 -15.91 -25.57 -11.16
CA ALA A 386 -15.61 -26.55 -10.13
C ALA A 386 -15.83 -28.00 -10.64
N GLU A 387 -16.90 -28.25 -11.39
CA GLU A 387 -17.23 -29.56 -11.98
C GLU A 387 -16.18 -29.98 -13.03
N ALA A 388 -15.69 -29.04 -13.83
CA ALA A 388 -14.68 -29.31 -14.86
C ALA A 388 -13.36 -29.89 -14.30
N ARG A 389 -13.07 -29.66 -13.01
CA ARG A 389 -11.88 -30.22 -12.35
C ARG A 389 -12.07 -31.66 -11.86
N GLY A 390 -13.29 -32.02 -11.46
CA GLY A 390 -13.65 -33.37 -11.04
C GLY A 390 -13.05 -33.87 -9.72
N ASP A 391 -12.30 -33.04 -8.97
CA ASP A 391 -11.59 -33.42 -7.74
C ASP A 391 -12.15 -32.80 -6.44
N LEU A 392 -13.30 -32.12 -6.51
CA LEU A 392 -13.95 -31.43 -5.40
C LEU A 392 -15.27 -32.10 -4.98
N GLU A 393 -15.57 -32.14 -3.68
CA GLU A 393 -16.85 -32.61 -3.16
C GLU A 393 -17.88 -31.47 -3.17
N LEU A 394 -18.68 -31.37 -4.24
CA LEU A 394 -19.60 -30.25 -4.44
C LEU A 394 -20.97 -30.49 -3.79
N ARG A 395 -21.43 -29.52 -3.00
CA ARG A 395 -22.83 -29.42 -2.54
C ARG A 395 -23.54 -28.31 -3.29
N VAL A 396 -24.62 -28.68 -3.97
CA VAL A 396 -25.38 -27.78 -4.82
C VAL A 396 -26.53 -27.16 -4.03
N TYR A 397 -26.60 -25.83 -4.04
CA TYR A 397 -27.67 -25.05 -3.42
C TYR A 397 -28.52 -24.34 -4.48
N ASP A 398 -29.79 -24.10 -4.15
CA ASP A 398 -30.73 -23.41 -5.05
C ASP A 398 -30.47 -21.90 -5.13
N SER A 399 -29.95 -21.30 -4.06
CA SER A 399 -29.66 -19.86 -3.99
C SER A 399 -28.39 -19.54 -3.21
N ALA A 400 -27.88 -18.31 -3.38
CA ALA A 400 -26.69 -17.84 -2.67
C ALA A 400 -26.94 -17.70 -1.16
N GLU A 401 -28.16 -17.33 -0.77
CA GLU A 401 -28.61 -17.22 0.63
C GLU A 401 -28.61 -18.59 1.30
N ALA A 402 -29.14 -19.61 0.62
CA ALA A 402 -29.15 -20.98 1.11
C ALA A 402 -27.73 -21.54 1.26
N MET A 403 -26.86 -21.25 0.28
CA MET A 403 -25.44 -21.63 0.32
C MET A 403 -24.72 -20.95 1.50
N LEU A 404 -24.95 -19.64 1.70
CA LEU A 404 -24.38 -18.87 2.82
C LEU A 404 -24.84 -19.40 4.19
N ALA A 405 -26.13 -19.74 4.32
CA ALA A 405 -26.63 -20.41 5.51
C ALA A 405 -25.93 -21.76 5.73
N GLY A 406 -25.78 -22.57 4.68
CA GLY A 406 -25.05 -23.84 4.72
C GLY A 406 -23.60 -23.69 5.19
N LEU A 407 -22.88 -22.65 4.74
CA LEU A 407 -21.51 -22.38 5.22
C LEU A 407 -21.51 -22.01 6.71
N LEU A 408 -22.42 -21.15 7.15
CA LEU A 408 -22.46 -20.69 8.55
C LEU A 408 -22.91 -21.80 9.51
N GLU A 409 -23.71 -22.75 9.03
CA GLU A 409 -24.17 -23.92 9.79
C GLU A 409 -23.15 -25.08 9.82
N GLY A 410 -22.03 -24.97 9.11
CA GLY A 410 -21.03 -26.04 9.05
C GLY A 410 -21.35 -27.17 8.07
N GLN A 411 -22.31 -26.96 7.15
CA GLN A 411 -22.66 -27.97 6.14
C GLN A 411 -21.62 -28.05 5.01
N VAL A 412 -20.94 -26.95 4.73
CA VAL A 412 -19.82 -26.86 3.79
C VAL A 412 -18.67 -26.13 4.47
N ASP A 413 -17.44 -26.38 4.05
CA ASP A 413 -16.23 -25.74 4.60
C ASP A 413 -15.84 -24.50 3.79
N ALA A 414 -16.19 -24.48 2.50
CA ALA A 414 -15.96 -23.35 1.63
C ALA A 414 -17.12 -23.15 0.65
N MET A 415 -17.28 -21.93 0.14
CA MET A 415 -18.20 -21.60 -0.94
C MET A 415 -17.44 -20.94 -2.09
N LEU A 416 -17.87 -21.21 -3.32
CA LEU A 416 -17.33 -20.57 -4.51
C LEU A 416 -18.35 -19.59 -5.08
N TYR A 417 -18.02 -18.31 -5.12
CA TYR A 417 -18.96 -17.28 -5.58
C TYR A 417 -18.27 -16.02 -6.11
N PRO A 418 -18.92 -15.19 -6.94
CA PRO A 418 -18.37 -13.90 -7.37
C PRO A 418 -18.13 -12.98 -6.18
N THR A 419 -16.95 -12.35 -6.12
CA THR A 419 -16.51 -11.57 -4.97
C THR A 419 -17.48 -10.44 -4.61
N VAL A 420 -17.83 -9.62 -5.60
CA VAL A 420 -18.68 -8.44 -5.38
C VAL A 420 -20.08 -8.85 -4.93
N THR A 421 -20.66 -9.88 -5.55
CA THR A 421 -21.99 -10.39 -5.20
C THR A 421 -22.02 -10.95 -3.79
N MET A 422 -21.00 -11.71 -3.38
CA MET A 422 -20.92 -12.25 -2.02
C MET A 422 -20.77 -11.13 -0.98
N ARG A 423 -19.92 -10.13 -1.25
CA ARG A 423 -19.76 -8.98 -0.34
C ARG A 423 -21.05 -8.19 -0.18
N ALA A 424 -21.77 -7.93 -1.28
CA ALA A 424 -23.07 -7.26 -1.25
C ALA A 424 -24.11 -8.06 -0.46
N LEU A 425 -24.14 -9.39 -0.63
CA LEU A 425 -25.02 -10.27 0.14
C LEU A 425 -24.70 -10.25 1.64
N LEU A 426 -23.42 -10.34 2.00
CA LEU A 426 -22.95 -10.27 3.38
C LEU A 426 -23.25 -8.91 4.03
N GLU A 427 -23.13 -7.81 3.27
CA GLU A 427 -23.49 -6.47 3.71
C GLU A 427 -24.99 -6.33 3.95
N ALA A 428 -25.82 -6.76 2.99
CA ALA A 428 -27.28 -6.72 3.11
C ALA A 428 -27.80 -7.50 4.33
N GLN A 429 -27.10 -8.58 4.72
CA GLN A 429 -27.45 -9.38 5.91
C GLN A 429 -26.71 -8.95 7.20
N GLY A 430 -25.80 -7.97 7.14
CA GLY A 430 -25.00 -7.54 8.29
C GLY A 430 -24.02 -8.60 8.82
N ARG A 431 -23.51 -9.48 7.93
CA ARG A 431 -22.70 -10.67 8.25
C ARG A 431 -21.24 -10.59 7.78
N GLN A 432 -20.74 -9.41 7.43
CA GLN A 432 -19.40 -9.19 6.86
C GLN A 432 -18.24 -9.76 7.71
N GLY A 433 -18.40 -9.83 9.04
CA GLY A 433 -17.37 -10.36 9.95
C GLY A 433 -17.42 -11.88 10.19
N LEU A 434 -18.41 -12.60 9.64
CA LEU A 434 -18.60 -14.03 9.87
C LEU A 434 -17.99 -14.91 8.77
N VAL A 435 -17.64 -14.30 7.64
CA VAL A 435 -17.13 -15.00 6.45
C VAL A 435 -15.83 -14.33 6.04
N ALA A 436 -14.79 -15.14 5.79
CA ALA A 436 -13.51 -14.69 5.28
C ALA A 436 -13.40 -15.00 3.78
N GLU A 437 -12.91 -14.02 3.02
CA GLU A 437 -12.56 -14.18 1.61
C GLU A 437 -11.09 -14.58 1.47
N VAL A 438 -10.82 -15.65 0.72
CA VAL A 438 -9.44 -16.01 0.35
C VAL A 438 -8.91 -14.98 -0.66
N PRO A 439 -7.77 -14.30 -0.39
CA PRO A 439 -7.35 -13.12 -1.14
C PRO A 439 -7.14 -13.33 -2.65
N GLN A 440 -6.73 -14.54 -3.07
CA GLN A 440 -6.56 -14.83 -4.48
C GLN A 440 -7.84 -15.42 -5.08
N PRO A 441 -8.42 -14.80 -6.12
CA PRO A 441 -9.54 -15.39 -6.83
C PRO A 441 -9.10 -16.66 -7.53
N PHE A 442 -9.88 -17.73 -7.42
CA PHE A 442 -9.58 -18.99 -8.09
C PHE A 442 -9.85 -18.94 -9.60
N PHE A 443 -10.68 -17.99 -10.03
CA PHE A 443 -10.99 -17.74 -11.43
C PHE A 443 -11.46 -16.30 -11.63
N THR A 444 -11.26 -15.74 -12.82
CA THR A 444 -11.80 -14.43 -13.19
C THR A 444 -12.55 -14.55 -14.51
N PHE A 445 -13.87 -14.36 -14.47
CA PHE A 445 -14.69 -14.36 -15.67
C PHE A 445 -14.73 -12.99 -16.31
N GLU A 446 -14.59 -12.95 -17.63
CA GLU A 446 -14.97 -11.79 -18.43
C GLU A 446 -16.48 -11.69 -18.51
N ARG A 447 -17.01 -10.47 -18.40
CA ARG A 447 -18.44 -10.18 -18.53
C ARG A 447 -18.66 -9.29 -19.74
N ALA A 448 -19.53 -9.76 -20.63
CA ALA A 448 -19.91 -9.10 -21.87
C ALA A 448 -21.43 -9.10 -22.02
N ILE A 449 -21.95 -8.20 -22.85
CA ILE A 449 -23.38 -8.15 -23.17
C ILE A 449 -23.70 -9.40 -24.02
N GLY A 450 -24.74 -10.15 -23.64
CA GLY A 450 -25.18 -11.32 -24.40
C GLY A 450 -26.25 -10.93 -25.41
N LEU A 451 -26.11 -11.35 -26.66
CA LEU A 451 -27.08 -11.09 -27.73
C LEU A 451 -27.60 -12.40 -28.30
N ARG A 452 -28.87 -12.43 -28.72
CA ARG A 452 -29.34 -13.54 -29.55
C ARG A 452 -28.56 -13.55 -30.86
N ARG A 453 -28.40 -14.73 -31.45
CA ARG A 453 -27.73 -14.86 -32.75
C ARG A 453 -28.47 -14.11 -33.86
N GLY A 454 -27.71 -13.64 -34.84
CA GLY A 454 -28.21 -12.81 -35.94
C GLY A 454 -28.29 -11.31 -35.63
N LEU A 455 -27.71 -10.85 -34.52
CA LEU A 455 -27.60 -9.43 -34.15
C LEU A 455 -26.17 -8.88 -34.33
N GLY A 456 -25.39 -9.40 -35.29
CA GLY A 456 -24.00 -8.98 -35.55
C GLY A 456 -23.84 -7.46 -35.70
N ASP A 457 -24.68 -6.83 -36.53
CA ASP A 457 -24.72 -5.36 -36.70
C ASP A 457 -24.92 -4.61 -35.37
N ILE A 458 -25.69 -5.17 -34.42
CA ILE A 458 -25.90 -4.57 -33.10
C ILE A 458 -24.68 -4.78 -32.21
N ARG A 459 -24.10 -5.99 -32.23
CA ARG A 459 -22.86 -6.32 -31.53
C ARG A 459 -21.75 -5.36 -31.94
N GLU A 460 -21.54 -5.11 -33.22
CA GLU A 460 -20.51 -4.16 -33.68
C GLU A 460 -20.75 -2.72 -33.26
N ARG A 461 -21.99 -2.25 -33.33
CA ARG A 461 -22.32 -0.89 -32.86
C ARG A 461 -22.01 -0.72 -31.37
N LEU A 462 -22.21 -1.78 -30.57
CA LEU A 462 -21.81 -1.82 -29.17
C LEU A 462 -20.27 -1.90 -29.05
N ASP A 463 -19.61 -2.83 -29.75
CA ASP A 463 -18.16 -3.02 -29.73
C ASP A 463 -17.39 -1.76 -30.15
N ALA A 464 -17.94 -0.98 -31.08
CA ALA A 464 -17.35 0.29 -31.53
C ALA A 464 -17.34 1.37 -30.43
N VAL A 465 -18.33 1.36 -29.52
CA VAL A 465 -18.44 2.38 -28.45
C VAL A 465 -17.84 1.91 -27.12
N ILE A 466 -17.68 0.60 -26.91
CA ILE A 466 -17.18 0.03 -25.65
C ILE A 466 -15.80 0.59 -25.25
N PRO A 467 -14.75 0.63 -26.11
CA PRO A 467 -13.43 1.09 -25.68
C PRO A 467 -13.42 2.53 -25.16
N GLY A 468 -14.17 3.41 -25.84
CA GLY A 468 -14.37 4.81 -25.41
C GLY A 468 -15.21 4.91 -24.14
N TYR A 469 -16.21 4.05 -23.97
CA TYR A 469 -17.02 3.98 -22.76
C TYR A 469 -16.20 3.54 -21.54
N LEU A 470 -15.37 2.49 -21.65
CA LEU A 470 -14.53 2.00 -20.56
C LEU A 470 -13.51 3.03 -20.04
N SER A 471 -13.18 4.02 -20.88
CA SER A 471 -12.28 5.12 -20.54
C SER A 471 -13.01 6.38 -20.05
N SER A 472 -14.35 6.38 -20.02
CA SER A 472 -15.16 7.55 -19.68
C SER A 472 -15.36 7.74 -18.17
N GLU A 473 -15.58 8.99 -17.75
CA GLU A 473 -15.92 9.32 -16.35
C GLU A 473 -17.23 8.66 -15.91
N ASP A 474 -18.24 8.60 -16.80
CA ASP A 474 -19.52 7.93 -16.54
C ASP A 474 -19.32 6.47 -16.12
N TYR A 475 -18.44 5.74 -16.83
CA TYR A 475 -18.12 4.36 -16.51
C TYR A 475 -17.37 4.23 -15.17
N GLN A 476 -16.42 5.13 -14.87
CA GLN A 476 -15.70 5.12 -13.59
C GLN A 476 -16.64 5.44 -12.42
N ALA A 477 -17.56 6.39 -12.58
CA ALA A 477 -18.59 6.73 -11.60
C ALA A 477 -19.55 5.56 -11.38
N LEU A 478 -20.01 4.92 -12.46
CA LEU A 478 -20.88 3.75 -12.40
C LEU A 478 -20.21 2.58 -11.68
N ARG A 479 -18.93 2.31 -11.99
CA ARG A 479 -18.13 1.27 -11.30
C ARG A 479 -17.97 1.59 -9.83
N THR A 480 -17.68 2.85 -9.49
CA THR A 480 -17.49 3.27 -8.10
C THR A 480 -18.77 3.15 -7.28
N ARG A 481 -19.92 3.51 -7.87
CA ARG A 481 -21.22 3.44 -7.20
C ARG A 481 -21.65 2.02 -6.86
N TRP A 482 -21.41 1.05 -7.76
CA TRP A 482 -21.96 -0.31 -7.62
C TRP A 482 -20.95 -1.38 -7.21
N LEU A 483 -19.66 -1.20 -7.50
CA LEU A 483 -18.65 -2.28 -7.42
C LEU A 483 -17.46 -1.97 -6.50
N SER A 484 -17.30 -0.72 -6.05
CA SER A 484 -16.23 -0.36 -5.11
C SER A 484 -16.64 -0.62 -3.65
N PRO A 485 -15.68 -0.99 -2.77
CA PRO A 485 -15.95 -1.06 -1.33
C PRO A 485 -16.35 0.32 -0.77
N PRO A 486 -17.15 0.37 0.30
CA PRO A 486 -17.62 1.63 0.88
C PRO A 486 -16.43 2.50 1.33
N VAL A 487 -16.37 3.72 0.82
CA VAL A 487 -15.36 4.71 1.20
C VAL A 487 -15.67 5.21 2.61
N PHE A 488 -14.67 5.22 3.49
CA PHE A 488 -14.86 5.64 4.90
C PHE A 488 -15.44 7.06 5.02
N TRP A 489 -15.09 7.97 4.12
CA TRP A 489 -15.60 9.34 4.08
C TRP A 489 -16.81 9.45 3.15
N THR A 490 -18.01 9.38 3.73
CA THR A 490 -19.28 9.70 3.03
C THR A 490 -19.69 11.15 3.29
N GLU A 491 -20.52 11.75 2.44
CA GLU A 491 -21.08 13.09 2.68
C GLU A 491 -21.75 13.21 4.06
N ALA A 492 -22.45 12.16 4.49
CA ALA A 492 -23.09 12.12 5.80
C ALA A 492 -22.06 12.17 6.94
N ARG A 493 -20.94 11.44 6.81
CA ARG A 493 -19.84 11.46 7.81
C ARG A 493 -19.07 12.77 7.78
N LEU A 494 -18.91 13.38 6.60
CA LEU A 494 -18.32 14.71 6.48
C LEU A 494 -19.20 15.78 7.15
N ARG A 495 -20.52 15.73 6.94
CA ARG A 495 -21.48 16.59 7.65
C ARG A 495 -21.45 16.33 9.15
N LEU A 496 -21.35 15.08 9.59
CA LEU A 496 -21.21 14.74 11.00
C LEU A 496 -19.91 15.32 11.60
N ALA A 497 -18.79 15.21 10.88
CA ALA A 497 -17.52 15.81 11.29
C ALA A 497 -17.60 17.34 11.36
N GLN A 498 -18.31 17.98 10.41
CA GLN A 498 -18.59 19.42 10.44
C GLN A 498 -19.48 19.81 11.63
N ILE A 499 -20.52 19.04 11.94
CA ILE A 499 -21.40 19.26 13.10
C ILE A 499 -20.61 19.09 14.40
N LEU A 500 -19.76 18.06 14.50
CA LEU A 500 -18.89 17.84 15.65
C LEU A 500 -17.87 18.97 15.81
N GLY A 501 -17.29 19.44 14.70
CA GLY A 501 -16.40 20.61 14.68
C GLY A 501 -17.10 21.90 15.13
N ALA A 502 -18.32 22.14 14.64
CA ALA A 502 -19.13 23.29 15.04
C ALA A 502 -19.58 23.21 16.51
N GLY A 503 -19.92 22.01 16.99
CA GLY A 503 -20.23 21.75 18.40
C GLY A 503 -19.04 22.01 19.32
N LEU A 504 -17.84 21.59 18.91
CA LEU A 504 -16.60 21.87 19.64
C LEU A 504 -16.30 23.38 19.68
N ALA A 505 -16.46 24.08 18.55
CA ALA A 505 -16.32 25.54 18.50
C ALA A 505 -17.34 26.25 19.40
N GLY A 506 -18.59 25.76 19.43
CA GLY A 506 -19.64 26.25 20.34
C GLY A 506 -19.29 26.04 21.81
N LEU A 507 -18.70 24.90 22.17
CA LEU A 507 -18.19 24.61 23.51
C LEU A 507 -17.06 25.54 23.92
N VAL A 508 -16.13 25.86 23.00
CA VAL A 508 -15.05 26.82 23.23
C VAL A 508 -15.61 28.23 23.46
N LEU A 509 -16.58 28.67 22.64
CA LEU A 509 -17.24 29.96 22.80
C LEU A 509 -18.04 30.04 24.11
N LEU A 510 -18.74 28.97 24.50
CA LEU A 510 -19.44 28.88 25.77
C LEU A 510 -18.47 28.93 26.96
N ALA A 511 -17.33 28.26 26.86
CA ALA A 511 -16.28 28.33 27.87
C ALA A 511 -15.74 29.76 28.02
N PHE A 512 -15.49 30.46 26.91
CA PHE A 512 -15.11 31.88 26.91
C PHE A 512 -16.19 32.78 27.52
N PHE A 513 -17.46 32.57 27.18
CA PHE A 513 -18.58 33.33 27.74
C PHE A 513 -18.73 33.11 29.25
N LEU A 514 -18.60 31.87 29.72
CA LEU A 514 -18.57 31.55 31.15
C LEU A 514 -17.35 32.16 31.85
N GLN A 515 -16.20 32.24 31.17
CA GLN A 515 -15.00 32.92 31.67
C GLN A 515 -15.24 34.43 31.82
N ALA A 516 -15.91 35.06 30.87
CA ALA A 516 -16.28 36.48 30.91
C ALA A 516 -17.29 36.77 32.05
N LEU A 517 -18.29 35.91 32.24
CA LEU A 517 -19.21 36.01 33.38
C LEU A 517 -18.50 35.85 34.74
N ARG A 518 -17.51 34.94 34.83
CA ARG A 518 -16.65 34.79 36.01
C ARG A 518 -15.76 36.02 36.25
N ALA A 519 -15.24 36.65 35.20
CA ALA A 519 -14.45 37.87 35.29
C ALA A 519 -15.26 39.04 35.86
N ARG A 520 -16.53 39.16 35.45
CA ARG A 520 -17.45 40.19 35.97
C ARG A 520 -17.71 40.02 37.47
N ARG A 521 -17.89 38.80 37.97
CA ARG A 521 -18.01 38.51 39.41
C ARG A 521 -16.70 38.73 40.20
N ARG A 522 -15.53 38.68 39.54
CA ARG A 522 -14.23 39.00 40.17
C ARG A 522 -14.05 40.51 40.37
N ALA A 523 -14.57 41.33 39.46
CA ALA A 523 -14.52 42.79 39.58
C ALA A 523 -15.26 43.30 40.83
N GLU A 524 -16.38 42.67 41.19
CA GLU A 524 -17.13 43.00 42.42
C GLU A 524 -16.34 42.63 43.70
N ARG A 525 -15.49 41.59 43.66
CA ARG A 525 -14.61 41.21 44.78
C ARG A 525 -13.41 42.14 44.96
N LEU A 526 -12.97 42.83 43.90
CA LEU A 526 -11.83 43.75 43.91
C LEU A 526 -12.09 45.01 44.76
N ALA A 527 -13.34 45.47 44.86
CA ALA A 527 -13.71 46.60 45.71
C ALA A 527 -13.48 46.30 47.20
N GLN A 528 -13.70 45.05 47.62
CA GLN A 528 -13.45 44.57 48.98
C GLN A 528 -11.96 44.32 49.24
N SER A 529 -11.19 44.03 48.19
CA SER A 529 -9.73 43.85 48.27
C SER A 529 -8.95 45.13 48.57
N ARG A 530 -9.49 46.34 48.37
CA ARG A 530 -8.73 47.59 48.61
C ARG A 530 -8.25 47.78 50.05
N ARG A 531 -9.02 47.31 51.04
CA ARG A 531 -8.58 47.28 52.45
C ARG A 531 -7.50 46.23 52.71
N VAL A 532 -7.61 45.09 52.03
CA VAL A 532 -6.59 44.03 52.06
C VAL A 532 -5.33 44.44 51.27
N VAL A 533 -5.44 45.35 50.31
CA VAL A 533 -4.34 45.81 49.44
C VAL A 533 -3.36 46.72 50.18
N ALA A 534 -3.76 47.48 51.20
CA ALA A 534 -2.82 48.26 52.01
C ALA A 534 -1.92 47.31 52.84
N ASP A 535 -2.50 46.31 53.49
CA ASP A 535 -1.77 45.29 54.25
C ASP A 535 -0.97 44.36 53.31
N ARG A 536 -1.50 44.05 52.12
CA ARG A 536 -0.77 43.30 51.08
C ARG A 536 0.33 44.11 50.43
N LEU A 537 0.22 45.43 50.25
CA LEU A 537 1.30 46.24 49.69
C LEU A 537 2.51 46.23 50.62
N GLY A 538 2.30 46.31 51.94
CA GLY A 538 3.37 46.07 52.92
C GLY A 538 3.99 44.68 52.79
N ALA A 539 3.16 43.63 52.79
CA ALA A 539 3.64 42.25 52.62
C ALA A 539 4.31 41.98 51.26
N VAL A 540 3.88 42.66 50.19
CA VAL A 540 4.43 42.56 48.83
C VAL A 540 5.75 43.30 48.72
N LEU A 541 5.88 44.49 49.31
CA LEU A 541 7.15 45.20 49.37
C LEU A 541 8.18 44.39 50.17
N ASP A 542 7.76 43.79 51.29
CA ASP A 542 8.63 42.94 52.13
C ASP A 542 9.02 41.62 51.45
N ALA A 543 8.12 41.03 50.66
CA ALA A 543 8.37 39.79 49.91
C ALA A 543 9.03 40.03 48.54
N ALA A 544 9.05 41.26 48.02
CA ALA A 544 9.63 41.58 46.73
C ALA A 544 11.16 41.45 46.79
N ARG A 545 11.71 40.59 45.94
CA ARG A 545 13.16 40.41 45.79
C ARG A 545 13.84 41.60 45.11
N SER A 546 13.10 42.32 44.25
CA SER A 546 13.54 43.55 43.60
C SER A 546 13.85 44.64 44.63
N ALA A 547 14.88 45.43 44.35
CA ALA A 547 15.25 46.56 45.19
C ALA A 547 14.38 47.78 44.87
N ILE A 548 13.53 48.18 45.79
CA ILE A 548 12.60 49.29 45.63
C ILE A 548 12.97 50.40 46.61
N PHE A 549 13.24 51.58 46.07
CA PHE A 549 13.57 52.80 46.80
C PHE A 549 12.49 53.87 46.52
N GLY A 550 11.99 54.51 47.56
CA GLY A 550 11.23 55.76 47.48
C GLY A 550 12.14 56.91 47.87
N LEU A 551 12.41 57.79 46.91
CA LEU A 551 13.26 58.98 47.06
C LEU A 551 12.39 60.23 47.22
N ARG A 552 12.86 61.14 48.07
CA ARG A 552 12.37 62.52 48.19
C ARG A 552 13.14 63.41 47.21
N GLY A 553 12.59 64.58 46.88
CA GLY A 553 13.16 65.51 45.90
C GLY A 553 14.56 66.06 46.22
N ASP A 554 15.07 65.85 47.42
CA ASP A 554 16.43 66.18 47.87
C ASP A 554 17.43 65.01 47.71
N GLY A 555 16.98 63.86 47.18
CA GLY A 555 17.78 62.65 47.02
C GLY A 555 17.83 61.74 48.26
N GLN A 556 17.07 62.05 49.31
CA GLN A 556 16.97 61.18 50.49
C GLN A 556 16.06 59.97 50.21
N VAL A 557 16.52 58.77 50.53
CA VAL A 557 15.73 57.53 50.53
C VAL A 557 14.83 57.54 51.77
N ILE A 558 13.51 57.52 51.57
CA ILE A 558 12.49 57.55 52.63
C ILE A 558 11.63 56.28 52.68
N LEU A 559 11.78 55.40 51.69
CA LEU A 559 11.25 54.05 51.68
C LEU A 559 12.27 53.13 51.04
N ALA A 560 12.60 52.02 51.68
CA ALA A 560 13.45 50.98 51.11
C ALA A 560 12.90 49.64 51.56
N ASN A 561 12.60 48.76 50.61
CA ASN A 561 12.16 47.41 50.93
C ASN A 561 13.36 46.49 51.30
N PRO A 562 13.14 45.29 51.85
CA PRO A 562 14.23 44.37 52.21
C PRO A 562 15.16 44.01 51.03
N GLY A 563 14.63 43.91 49.81
CA GLY A 563 15.43 43.71 48.60
C GLY A 563 16.41 44.87 48.33
N ALA A 564 15.98 46.11 48.54
CA ALA A 564 16.81 47.30 48.43
C ALA A 564 17.94 47.34 49.46
N LEU A 565 17.64 46.96 50.70
CA LEU A 565 18.62 46.87 51.78
C LEU A 565 19.66 45.77 51.52
N THR A 566 19.22 44.63 51.00
CA THR A 566 20.09 43.50 50.63
C THR A 566 21.00 43.86 49.44
N LEU A 567 20.48 44.55 48.42
CA LEU A 567 21.26 45.00 47.26
C LEU A 567 22.37 45.99 47.67
N LEU A 568 22.09 46.87 48.61
CA LEU A 568 23.04 47.86 49.14
C LEU A 568 23.92 47.33 50.29
N GLY A 569 23.65 46.13 50.81
CA GLY A 569 24.37 45.54 51.94
C GLY A 569 24.23 46.31 53.25
N ARG A 570 23.07 46.93 53.52
CA ARG A 570 22.84 47.82 54.68
C ARG A 570 21.66 47.39 55.56
N ASP A 571 21.70 47.80 56.82
CA ASP A 571 20.63 47.59 57.80
C ASP A 571 19.44 48.54 57.59
N PRO A 572 18.21 48.16 58.01
CA PRO A 572 17.01 48.96 57.83
C PRO A 572 17.06 50.28 58.60
N ALA A 573 16.95 51.41 57.91
CA ALA A 573 16.79 52.73 58.49
C ALA A 573 15.52 53.41 57.93
N PRO A 574 14.79 54.20 58.74
CA PRO A 574 13.54 54.84 58.30
C PRO A 574 13.76 55.86 57.17
N SER A 575 14.94 56.49 57.10
CA SER A 575 15.42 57.22 55.94
C SER A 575 16.94 57.39 55.96
N PHE A 576 17.57 57.50 54.79
CA PHE A 576 19.03 57.67 54.65
C PHE A 576 19.40 58.33 53.31
N ALA A 577 20.62 58.85 53.19
CA ALA A 577 21.14 59.42 51.94
C ALA A 577 21.66 58.31 51.00
N TRP A 578 21.54 58.51 49.69
CA TRP A 578 22.07 57.55 48.71
C TRP A 578 23.59 57.31 48.95
N PRO A 579 24.05 56.05 49.11
CA PRO A 579 25.43 55.78 49.49
C PRO A 579 26.42 56.24 48.41
N PRO A 580 27.46 57.01 48.77
CA PRO A 580 28.47 57.47 47.84
C PRO A 580 29.45 56.37 47.45
N GLU A 581 29.32 55.12 47.87
CA GLU A 581 30.14 54.00 47.42
C GLU A 581 29.54 53.28 46.20
N VAL A 582 28.23 53.41 46.01
CA VAL A 582 27.47 52.78 44.93
C VAL A 582 27.72 53.56 43.64
N ARG A 583 28.18 52.86 42.59
CA ARG A 583 28.51 53.45 41.29
C ARG A 583 27.90 52.66 40.16
N PHE A 584 27.28 53.37 39.22
CA PHE A 584 26.96 52.83 37.91
C PHE A 584 28.16 52.97 36.99
N LEU A 585 28.41 51.95 36.16
CA LEU A 585 29.58 51.86 35.28
C LEU A 585 29.15 51.87 33.82
N ASP A 586 29.98 52.45 32.97
CA ASP A 586 29.82 52.35 31.51
C ASP A 586 30.15 50.92 31.04
N ARG A 587 29.30 50.37 30.17
CA ARG A 587 29.42 48.97 29.70
C ARG A 587 30.63 48.70 28.81
N SER A 588 31.21 49.73 28.22
CA SER A 588 32.31 49.66 27.26
C SER A 588 33.66 50.01 27.89
N THR A 589 33.71 51.00 28.79
CA THR A 589 34.95 51.45 29.43
C THR A 589 35.13 50.94 30.85
N MET A 590 34.06 50.44 31.50
CA MET A 590 34.04 49.94 32.89
C MET A 590 34.40 51.01 33.94
N GLU A 591 34.41 52.29 33.54
CA GLU A 591 34.60 53.44 34.41
C GLU A 591 33.26 53.94 34.99
N PRO A 592 33.27 54.62 36.16
CA PRO A 592 32.07 55.22 36.73
C PRO A 592 31.41 56.22 35.79
N LEU A 593 30.09 56.10 35.63
CA LEU A 593 29.30 57.05 34.85
C LEU A 593 29.39 58.46 35.46
N PRO A 594 29.50 59.51 34.64
CA PRO A 594 29.42 60.88 35.13
C PRO A 594 28.02 61.15 35.72
N PRO A 595 27.87 62.10 36.66
CA PRO A 595 26.59 62.35 37.34
C PRO A 595 25.39 62.68 36.42
N GLN A 596 25.64 63.12 35.19
CA GLN A 596 24.60 63.42 34.19
C GLN A 596 24.04 62.15 33.53
N GLU A 597 24.81 61.06 33.55
CA GLU A 597 24.45 59.76 32.96
C GLU A 597 24.07 58.73 34.04
N ASP A 598 24.30 59.05 35.32
CA ASP A 598 23.90 58.23 36.46
C ASP A 598 22.35 58.09 36.54
N PRO A 599 21.82 56.86 36.50
CA PRO A 599 20.38 56.59 36.56
C PRO A 599 19.66 57.20 37.78
N VAL A 600 20.30 57.28 38.94
CA VAL A 600 19.70 57.85 40.16
C VAL A 600 19.55 59.37 40.02
N HIS A 601 20.59 60.04 39.49
CA HIS A 601 20.55 61.49 39.25
C HIS A 601 19.56 61.87 38.15
N ARG A 602 19.52 61.10 37.06
CA ARG A 602 18.52 61.26 35.99
C ARG A 602 17.09 61.11 36.51
N ALA A 603 16.85 60.08 37.34
CA ALA A 603 15.55 59.85 37.97
C ALA A 603 15.12 60.97 38.92
N LEU A 604 16.06 61.55 39.69
CA LEU A 604 15.79 62.71 40.56
C LEU A 604 15.59 64.00 39.76
N GLY A 605 16.21 64.12 38.58
CA GLY A 605 15.96 65.19 37.60
C GLY A 605 14.57 65.13 36.95
N GLY A 606 13.75 64.14 37.29
CA GLY A 606 12.40 63.95 36.75
C GLY A 606 12.34 63.06 35.51
N GLU A 607 13.47 62.45 35.12
CA GLU A 607 13.51 61.52 34.00
C GLU A 607 12.93 60.16 34.40
N VAL A 608 12.00 59.64 33.60
CA VAL A 608 11.34 58.35 33.85
C VAL A 608 12.10 57.26 33.11
N LEU A 609 12.91 56.52 33.85
CA LEU A 609 13.68 55.38 33.37
C LEU A 609 12.77 54.15 33.31
N ARG A 610 12.85 53.36 32.24
CA ARG A 610 11.96 52.20 32.06
C ARG A 610 12.79 50.95 31.78
N GLY A 611 13.19 50.27 32.86
CA GLY A 611 13.99 49.06 32.78
C GLY A 611 15.30 49.28 32.04
N GLU A 612 15.89 50.47 32.19
CA GLU A 612 17.15 50.80 31.54
C GLU A 612 18.25 49.93 32.13
N PRO A 613 18.98 49.18 31.30
CA PRO A 613 19.86 48.17 31.81
C PRO A 613 21.21 48.83 32.12
N ALA A 614 21.61 48.81 33.38
CA ALA A 614 22.83 49.46 33.88
C ALA A 614 23.74 48.43 34.57
N LEU A 615 25.03 48.77 34.65
CA LEU A 615 26.01 47.96 35.37
C LEU A 615 26.26 48.62 36.73
N LEU A 616 25.99 47.91 37.82
CA LEU A 616 26.07 48.44 39.19
C LEU A 616 27.22 47.78 39.95
N ARG A 617 27.96 48.59 40.72
CA ARG A 617 28.92 48.12 41.72
C ARG A 617 28.66 48.84 43.05
N CYS A 618 28.40 48.09 44.11
CA CYS A 618 28.00 48.63 45.42
C CYS A 618 29.19 48.99 46.33
N ALA A 619 30.34 48.32 46.17
CA ALA A 619 31.61 48.62 46.83
C ALA A 619 32.80 48.36 45.89
N PRO A 620 33.99 48.95 46.12
CA PRO A 620 35.14 48.80 45.23
C PRO A 620 35.53 47.34 44.93
N ASP A 621 35.40 46.47 45.94
CA ASP A 621 35.74 45.04 45.90
C ASP A 621 34.54 44.13 45.55
N ASP A 622 33.34 44.69 45.33
CA ASP A 622 32.14 43.91 45.02
C ASP A 622 32.07 43.50 43.54
N PRO A 623 31.54 42.30 43.24
CA PRO A 623 31.29 41.87 41.87
C PRO A 623 30.24 42.76 41.20
N MET A 624 30.40 42.95 39.88
CA MET A 624 29.50 43.78 39.10
C MET A 624 28.16 43.08 38.86
N ARG A 625 27.08 43.84 38.94
CA ARG A 625 25.71 43.34 38.78
C ARG A 625 25.03 44.00 37.59
N PHE A 626 24.33 43.20 36.80
CA PHE A 626 23.42 43.72 35.78
C PHE A 626 22.10 44.07 36.46
N VAL A 627 21.77 45.36 36.46
CA VAL A 627 20.51 45.84 37.05
C VAL A 627 19.67 46.52 35.98
N ASN A 628 18.37 46.22 35.97
CA ASN A 628 17.43 47.03 35.20
C ASN A 628 16.89 48.11 36.13
N VAL A 629 17.19 49.37 35.79
CA VAL A 629 16.78 50.53 36.57
C VAL A 629 15.52 51.11 35.95
N SER A 630 14.46 51.09 36.74
CA SER A 630 13.22 51.78 36.40
C SER A 630 12.98 52.89 37.41
N SER A 631 12.56 54.05 36.96
CA SER A 631 12.10 55.11 37.83
C SER A 631 10.68 55.51 37.46
N SER A 632 9.95 56.01 38.45
CA SER A 632 8.66 56.63 38.22
C SER A 632 8.55 57.85 39.11
N VAL A 633 8.15 58.96 38.52
CA VAL A 633 7.87 60.20 39.25
C VAL A 633 6.43 60.15 39.73
N VAL A 634 6.22 60.38 41.02
CA VAL A 634 4.89 60.44 41.63
C VAL A 634 4.36 61.87 41.46
N ALA A 635 3.45 62.05 40.51
CA ALA A 635 2.87 63.36 40.22
C ALA A 635 2.01 63.86 41.40
N GLY A 636 2.23 65.12 41.82
CA GLY A 636 1.45 65.77 42.88
C GLY A 636 1.90 65.50 44.31
N ALA A 637 3.07 64.87 44.50
CA ALA A 637 3.65 64.62 45.82
C ALA A 637 3.99 65.92 46.57
N GLY A 638 3.62 66.01 47.85
CA GLY A 638 4.02 67.12 48.72
C GLY A 638 5.53 67.13 49.02
N PRO A 639 6.11 68.23 49.55
CA PRO A 639 7.56 68.36 49.79
C PRO A 639 8.17 67.33 50.76
N GLN A 640 7.34 66.57 51.51
CA GLN A 640 7.79 65.49 52.40
C GLN A 640 7.45 64.07 51.91
N GLU A 641 6.76 63.94 50.77
CA GLU A 641 6.30 62.65 50.23
C GLU A 641 7.29 62.06 49.20
N ILE A 642 7.07 60.81 48.79
CA ILE A 642 7.89 60.14 47.77
C ILE A 642 7.66 60.87 46.45
N SER A 643 8.69 61.53 45.94
CA SER A 643 8.65 62.20 44.64
C SER A 643 9.07 61.26 43.51
N THR A 644 10.00 60.35 43.78
CA THR A 644 10.55 59.42 42.78
C THR A 644 10.65 58.02 43.38
N VAL A 645 10.04 57.04 42.75
CA VAL A 645 10.27 55.61 43.06
C VAL A 645 11.30 55.07 42.10
N LEU A 646 12.33 54.41 42.63
CA LEU A 646 13.38 53.75 41.88
C LEU A 646 13.29 52.25 42.15
N VAL A 647 13.18 51.45 41.10
CA VAL A 647 13.18 49.99 41.17
C VAL A 647 14.42 49.50 40.45
N MET A 648 15.20 48.67 41.11
CA MET A 648 16.35 47.98 40.56
C MET A 648 16.11 46.48 40.63
N ASP A 649 16.03 45.86 39.47
CA ASP A 649 15.99 44.41 39.36
C ASP A 649 17.39 43.91 39.07
N ASP A 650 17.98 43.14 40.00
CA ASP A 650 19.22 42.40 39.74
C ASP A 650 18.89 41.27 38.76
N VAL A 651 19.11 41.54 37.48
CA VAL A 651 18.84 40.63 36.36
C VAL A 651 20.10 39.87 35.95
N THR A 652 21.15 39.87 36.77
CA THR A 652 22.41 39.20 36.48
C THR A 652 22.20 37.73 36.11
N GLU A 653 21.41 36.99 36.89
CA GLU A 653 21.10 35.58 36.63
C GLU A 653 20.14 35.38 35.44
N GLN A 654 19.17 36.28 35.28
CA GLN A 654 18.17 36.21 34.21
C GLN A 654 18.76 36.53 32.83
N GLU A 655 19.65 37.52 32.73
CA GLU A 655 20.31 37.89 31.48
C GLU A 655 21.33 36.82 31.07
N GLN A 656 22.06 36.24 32.04
CA GLN A 656 22.92 35.08 31.80
C GLN A 656 22.09 33.86 31.32
N THR A 657 20.89 33.65 31.86
CA THR A 657 20.00 32.54 31.46
C THR A 657 19.35 32.79 30.10
N ARG A 658 18.96 34.03 29.79
CA ARG A 658 18.36 34.43 28.50
C ARG A 658 19.33 34.22 27.36
N GLN A 659 20.59 34.63 27.53
CA GLN A 659 21.64 34.41 26.54
C GLN A 659 21.92 32.91 26.32
N ARG A 660 21.85 32.08 27.37
CA ARG A 660 21.94 30.62 27.27
C ARG A 660 20.73 30.00 26.54
N ALA A 661 19.52 30.51 26.78
CA ALA A 661 18.28 30.01 26.18
C ALA A 661 18.12 30.36 24.69
N GLU A 662 18.43 31.59 24.28
CA GLU A 662 18.35 32.02 22.88
C GLU A 662 19.35 31.26 21.99
N ARG A 663 20.53 30.94 22.52
CA ARG A 663 21.54 30.09 21.85
C ARG A 663 21.05 28.65 21.70
N SER A 664 20.32 28.13 22.69
CA SER A 664 19.71 26.79 22.66
C SER A 664 18.60 26.65 21.61
N SER A 665 17.69 27.63 21.53
CA SER A 665 16.50 27.55 20.65
C SER A 665 16.85 27.57 19.16
N ARG A 666 17.91 28.28 18.75
CA ARG A 666 18.41 28.23 17.37
C ARG A 666 19.05 26.90 17.00
N LEU A 667 19.72 26.25 17.96
CA LEU A 667 20.32 24.92 17.78
C LEU A 667 19.24 23.83 17.67
N ASP A 668 18.16 23.93 18.46
CA ASP A 668 17.07 22.94 18.47
C ASP A 668 16.26 22.94 17.16
N ALA A 669 16.00 24.12 16.56
CA ALA A 669 15.26 24.23 15.30
C ALA A 669 16.04 23.67 14.10
N LEU A 670 17.36 23.79 14.11
CA LEU A 670 18.24 23.25 13.08
C LEU A 670 18.40 21.73 13.20
N GLY A 671 18.27 21.20 14.41
CA GLY A 671 18.39 19.78 14.72
C GLY A 671 17.22 18.89 14.28
N GLN A 672 16.02 19.45 14.17
CA GLN A 672 14.83 18.71 13.70
C GLN A 672 14.80 18.54 12.18
N LEU A 673 15.37 19.47 11.40
CA LEU A 673 15.39 19.42 9.92
C LEU A 673 16.49 18.52 9.37
N THR A 674 17.62 18.40 10.06
CA THR A 674 18.79 17.62 9.62
C THR A 674 18.64 16.11 9.86
N GLY A 675 17.82 15.68 10.83
CA GLY A 675 17.68 14.26 11.20
C GLY A 675 16.99 13.37 10.17
N GLY A 676 15.94 13.86 9.49
CA GLY A 676 15.22 13.09 8.48
C GLY A 676 15.97 12.99 7.16
N VAL A 677 16.56 14.10 6.70
CA VAL A 677 17.31 14.14 5.43
C VAL A 677 18.61 13.34 5.52
N ALA A 678 19.33 13.41 6.65
CA ALA A 678 20.58 12.70 6.83
C ALA A 678 20.40 11.17 6.91
N HIS A 679 19.26 10.69 7.42
CA HIS A 679 18.90 9.28 7.42
C HIS A 679 18.83 8.72 5.98
N ASP A 680 18.15 9.43 5.09
CA ASP A 680 18.02 9.02 3.68
C ASP A 680 19.36 9.05 2.94
N PHE A 681 20.22 10.04 3.24
CA PHE A 681 21.58 10.08 2.71
C PHE A 681 22.44 8.90 3.18
N ASN A 682 22.35 8.52 4.45
CA ASN A 682 23.09 7.38 4.98
C ASN A 682 22.66 6.06 4.33
N ASN A 683 21.37 5.89 4.04
CA ASN A 683 20.87 4.70 3.34
C ASN A 683 21.43 4.59 1.92
N ILE A 684 21.43 5.69 1.16
CA ILE A 684 22.02 5.72 -0.19
C ILE A 684 23.52 5.42 -0.14
N LEU A 685 24.24 6.06 0.78
CA LEU A 685 25.68 5.85 0.93
C LEU A 685 26.02 4.42 1.36
N ALA A 686 25.23 3.81 2.24
CA ALA A 686 25.40 2.42 2.65
C ALA A 686 25.26 1.46 1.46
N THR A 687 24.24 1.64 0.62
CA THR A 687 24.04 0.81 -0.59
C THR A 687 25.20 0.92 -1.56
N ILE A 688 25.71 2.14 -1.80
CA ILE A 688 26.84 2.36 -2.73
C ILE A 688 28.14 1.76 -2.17
N ASP A 689 28.44 1.93 -0.88
CA ASP A 689 29.65 1.38 -0.28
C ASP A 689 29.63 -0.15 -0.30
N TYR A 690 28.48 -0.75 0.01
CA TYR A 690 28.33 -2.20 0.07
C TYR A 690 28.43 -2.85 -1.31
N ALA A 691 27.78 -2.27 -2.33
CA ALA A 691 27.91 -2.71 -3.71
C ALA A 691 29.34 -2.57 -4.24
N ALA A 692 30.02 -1.47 -3.89
CA ALA A 692 31.41 -1.26 -4.27
C ALA A 692 32.34 -2.30 -3.65
N GLN A 693 32.16 -2.66 -2.37
CA GLN A 693 32.97 -3.67 -1.69
C GLN A 693 32.76 -5.07 -2.28
N LEU A 694 31.53 -5.49 -2.57
CA LEU A 694 31.25 -6.80 -3.18
C LEU A 694 31.79 -6.92 -4.62
N ALA A 695 31.74 -5.83 -5.37
CA ALA A 695 32.24 -5.78 -6.74
C ALA A 695 33.78 -5.84 -6.81
N MET A 696 34.49 -5.46 -5.75
CA MET A 696 35.96 -5.54 -5.71
C MET A 696 36.48 -6.98 -5.86
N ASP A 697 35.73 -7.97 -5.34
CA ASP A 697 36.11 -9.39 -5.40
C ASP A 697 35.91 -10.03 -6.79
N HIS A 698 35.21 -9.34 -7.71
CA HIS A 698 34.78 -9.88 -8.99
C HIS A 698 35.33 -9.10 -10.20
N THR A 699 36.29 -8.22 -9.98
CA THR A 699 36.90 -7.38 -11.02
C THR A 699 38.42 -7.54 -11.05
N ASP A 700 39.03 -7.13 -12.16
CA ASP A 700 40.49 -7.02 -12.27
C ASP A 700 41.04 -5.89 -11.36
N GLU A 701 42.36 -5.87 -11.15
CA GLU A 701 43.03 -4.91 -10.26
C GLU A 701 42.74 -3.43 -10.63
N THR A 702 42.51 -3.17 -11.92
CA THR A 702 42.13 -1.84 -12.43
C THR A 702 40.74 -1.43 -11.96
N GLY A 703 39.74 -2.32 -12.11
CA GLY A 703 38.39 -2.09 -11.60
C GLY A 703 38.35 -2.05 -10.07
N ALA A 704 39.14 -2.89 -9.39
CA ALA A 704 39.23 -2.89 -7.93
C ALA A 704 39.76 -1.55 -7.40
N ARG A 705 40.74 -0.94 -8.10
CA ARG A 705 41.24 0.41 -7.77
C ARG A 705 40.16 1.49 -7.91
N TYR A 706 39.34 1.46 -8.96
CA TYR A 706 38.24 2.41 -9.12
C TYR A 706 37.16 2.25 -8.07
N LEU A 707 36.80 1.00 -7.75
CA LEU A 707 35.84 0.70 -6.69
C LEU A 707 36.38 1.11 -5.30
N ARG A 708 37.67 0.90 -5.01
CA ARG A 708 38.32 1.41 -3.78
C ARG A 708 38.21 2.93 -3.67
N THR A 709 38.35 3.64 -4.79
CA THR A 709 38.23 5.11 -4.86
C THR A 709 36.78 5.58 -4.67
N ALA A 710 35.81 4.87 -5.25
CA ALA A 710 34.38 5.11 -5.05
C ALA A 710 33.99 4.87 -3.58
N ALA A 711 34.36 3.74 -3.00
CA ALA A 711 34.12 3.40 -1.60
C ALA A 711 34.75 4.43 -0.64
N ALA A 712 35.97 4.89 -0.92
CA ALA A 712 36.59 5.97 -0.15
C ALA A 712 35.81 7.29 -0.23
N SER A 713 35.21 7.61 -1.39
CA SER A 713 34.38 8.81 -1.56
C SER A 713 33.05 8.70 -0.82
N VAL A 714 32.45 7.52 -0.83
CA VAL A 714 31.21 7.22 -0.10
C VAL A 714 31.44 7.32 1.41
N ARG A 715 32.52 6.74 1.93
CA ARG A 715 32.92 6.90 3.35
C ARG A 715 33.13 8.36 3.74
N ARG A 716 33.74 9.18 2.87
CA ARG A 716 33.86 10.64 3.10
C ARG A 716 32.49 11.32 3.13
N GLY A 717 31.57 10.94 2.25
CA GLY A 717 30.18 11.43 2.26
C GLY A 717 29.46 11.06 3.56
N ALA A 718 29.60 9.82 4.02
CA ALA A 718 29.00 9.34 5.26
C ALA A 718 29.56 10.09 6.48
N ALA A 719 30.87 10.33 6.52
CA ALA A 719 31.52 11.14 7.56
C ALA A 719 31.01 12.58 7.58
N LEU A 720 30.73 13.19 6.42
CA LEU A 720 30.16 14.53 6.32
C LEU A 720 28.71 14.57 6.84
N THR A 721 27.89 13.58 6.48
CA THR A 721 26.51 13.43 6.94
C THR A 721 26.46 13.19 8.46
N ALA A 722 27.37 12.37 8.99
CA ALA A 722 27.53 12.16 10.43
C ALA A 722 27.89 13.46 11.16
N ARG A 723 28.82 14.27 10.62
CA ARG A 723 29.17 15.59 11.19
C ARG A 723 27.98 16.56 11.25
N LEU A 724 27.08 16.52 10.26
CA LEU A 724 25.84 17.29 10.26
C LEU A 724 24.83 16.79 11.32
N LEU A 725 24.75 15.48 11.52
CA LEU A 725 23.88 14.84 12.52
C LEU A 725 24.34 15.11 13.96
N THR A 726 25.65 15.14 14.23
CA THR A 726 26.20 15.45 15.56
C THR A 726 25.91 16.90 15.96
N PHE A 727 25.84 17.83 14.99
CA PHE A 727 25.46 19.23 15.23
C PHE A 727 23.98 19.40 15.63
N ALA A 728 23.12 18.52 15.11
CA ALA A 728 21.68 18.56 15.25
C ALA A 728 21.16 18.15 16.65
N LYS A 729 21.97 17.46 17.45
CA LYS A 729 21.49 16.84 18.70
C LYS A 729 22.47 17.06 19.84
N ARG A 730 22.03 17.78 20.86
CA ARG A 730 22.60 17.69 22.21
C ARG A 730 22.35 16.28 22.75
N ARG A 731 23.41 15.47 22.94
CA ARG A 731 23.32 14.21 23.71
C ARG A 731 24.57 13.99 24.54
N ALA A 732 24.35 13.35 25.69
CA ALA A 732 25.39 12.72 26.50
C ALA A 732 25.89 11.47 25.78
N GLY A 733 27.21 11.42 25.51
CA GLY A 733 27.88 10.25 24.96
C GLY A 733 28.05 9.13 25.99
N GLU A 734 28.50 7.96 25.55
CA GLU A 734 28.95 6.89 26.45
C GLU A 734 30.35 7.28 26.99
N GLU A 735 30.39 8.26 27.90
CA GLU A 735 31.63 8.74 28.51
C GLU A 735 32.29 7.60 29.30
N LYS A 736 33.49 7.21 28.87
CA LYS A 736 34.30 6.17 29.51
C LYS A 736 35.71 6.68 29.74
N ALA A 737 36.47 5.96 30.57
CA ALA A 737 37.86 6.22 30.80
C ALA A 737 38.70 5.63 29.66
N HIS A 738 39.48 6.45 28.97
CA HIS A 738 40.31 6.06 27.83
C HIS A 738 41.77 6.41 28.08
N SER A 739 42.68 5.49 27.76
CA SER A 739 44.12 5.77 27.75
C SER A 739 44.45 6.78 26.65
N VAL A 740 45.11 7.88 27.01
CA VAL A 740 45.52 8.92 26.06
C VAL A 740 46.50 8.36 25.01
N ALA A 741 47.31 7.36 25.35
CA ALA A 741 48.22 6.73 24.41
C ALA A 741 47.45 6.06 23.25
N VAL A 742 46.42 5.29 23.57
CA VAL A 742 45.54 4.62 22.59
C VAL A 742 44.82 5.66 21.73
N VAL A 743 44.26 6.69 22.37
CA VAL A 743 43.57 7.79 21.66
C VAL A 743 44.49 8.46 20.64
N LEU A 744 45.75 8.72 21.00
CA LEU A 744 46.72 9.35 20.09
C LEU A 744 47.18 8.42 18.96
N GLU A 745 47.27 7.12 19.22
CA GLU A 745 47.63 6.12 18.21
C GLU A 745 46.53 5.98 17.16
N GLU A 746 45.28 5.79 17.59
CA GLU A 746 44.10 5.70 16.72
C GLU A 746 43.90 7.00 15.94
N PHE A 747 44.02 8.14 16.61
CA PHE A 747 43.98 9.45 15.97
C PHE A 747 45.09 9.61 14.91
N ARG A 748 46.32 9.19 15.21
CA ARG A 748 47.44 9.26 14.25
C ARG A 748 47.15 8.41 13.02
N ALA A 749 46.61 7.20 13.19
CA ALA A 749 46.22 6.33 12.09
C ALA A 749 45.14 6.96 11.21
N LEU A 750 44.18 7.68 11.81
CA LEU A 750 43.10 8.38 11.10
C LEU A 750 43.59 9.66 10.40
N ALA A 751 44.46 10.44 11.04
CA ALA A 751 44.86 11.76 10.56
C ALA A 751 45.93 11.68 9.46
N THR A 752 46.90 10.76 9.56
CA THR A 752 48.05 10.67 8.64
C THR A 752 47.64 10.58 7.16
N PRO A 753 46.64 9.76 6.75
CA PRO A 753 46.22 9.68 5.34
C PRO A 753 45.50 10.93 4.81
N LEU A 754 45.12 11.88 5.69
CA LEU A 754 44.30 13.04 5.35
C LEU A 754 45.11 14.35 5.22
N ILE A 755 46.41 14.29 5.53
CA ILE A 755 47.35 15.41 5.46
C ILE A 755 48.25 15.22 4.23
N GLU A 756 48.43 16.27 3.45
CA GLU A 756 49.30 16.27 2.28
C GLU A 756 50.77 16.13 2.69
N GLU A 757 51.59 15.48 1.85
CA GLU A 757 53.04 15.30 2.10
C GLU A 757 53.80 16.63 2.36
N THR A 758 53.22 17.77 1.96
CA THR A 758 53.77 19.11 2.18
C THR A 758 53.58 19.65 3.60
N ILE A 759 52.77 18.99 4.44
CA ILE A 759 52.47 19.42 5.82
C ILE A 759 52.94 18.34 6.78
N THR A 760 53.80 18.72 7.73
CA THR A 760 54.32 17.82 8.76
C THR A 760 53.33 17.73 9.93
N LEU A 761 52.86 16.52 10.25
CA LEU A 761 52.03 16.25 11.44
C LEU A 761 52.88 15.68 12.58
N GLU A 762 53.13 16.50 13.60
CA GLU A 762 53.85 16.10 14.81
C GLU A 762 52.86 15.75 15.93
N VAL A 763 52.76 14.48 16.32
CA VAL A 763 52.02 14.08 17.53
C VAL A 763 53.02 13.81 18.64
N ILE A 764 52.96 14.64 19.69
CA ILE A 764 53.83 14.58 20.87
C ILE A 764 53.13 13.73 21.93
N GLU A 765 53.76 12.61 22.28
CA GLU A 765 53.27 11.73 23.33
C GLU A 765 53.36 12.41 24.71
N PRO A 766 52.36 12.24 25.59
CA PRO A 766 52.37 12.81 26.92
C PRO A 766 53.43 12.13 27.80
N ALA A 767 53.93 12.88 28.79
CA ALA A 767 54.77 12.30 29.83
C ALA A 767 53.90 11.60 30.88
N GLY A 768 53.86 10.26 30.84
CA GLY A 768 53.14 9.40 31.80
C GLY A 768 51.79 8.87 31.29
N ASP A 769 51.25 7.87 31.99
CA ASP A 769 49.98 7.21 31.65
C ASP A 769 48.79 8.08 32.07
N LEU A 770 48.26 8.84 31.10
CA LEU A 770 47.11 9.71 31.30
C LEU A 770 45.83 9.00 30.85
N VAL A 771 44.76 9.14 31.65
CA VAL A 771 43.44 8.59 31.34
C VAL A 771 42.42 9.73 31.28
N VAL A 772 41.81 9.90 30.10
CA VAL A 772 40.77 10.92 29.85
C VAL A 772 39.39 10.31 29.99
N PHE A 773 38.46 11.04 30.60
CA PHE A 773 37.06 10.64 30.70
C PHE A 773 36.23 11.39 29.65
N CYS A 774 35.89 10.72 28.55
CA CYS A 774 35.08 11.31 27.48
C CYS A 774 34.53 10.23 26.54
N ASP A 775 33.70 10.64 25.57
CA ASP A 775 33.36 9.82 24.40
C ASP A 775 34.54 9.84 23.40
N LEU A 776 35.19 8.69 23.21
CA LEU A 776 36.36 8.53 22.33
C LEU A 776 36.08 9.01 20.90
N SER A 777 34.99 8.55 20.29
CA SER A 777 34.65 8.89 18.91
C SER A 777 34.42 10.39 18.74
N GLN A 778 33.88 11.07 19.75
CA GLN A 778 33.74 12.53 19.71
C GLN A 778 35.07 13.27 19.88
N LEU A 779 35.97 12.77 20.75
CA LEU A 779 37.31 13.32 20.92
C LEU A 779 38.14 13.19 19.63
N GLU A 780 38.15 12.03 19.00
CA GLU A 780 38.84 11.81 17.72
C GLU A 780 38.32 12.74 16.63
N ASN A 781 36.99 12.88 16.54
CA ASN A 781 36.36 13.80 15.59
C ASN A 781 36.71 15.27 15.89
N ALA A 782 36.80 15.65 17.16
CA ALA A 782 37.20 17.00 17.55
C ALA A 782 38.65 17.28 17.14
N LEU A 783 39.60 16.39 17.47
CA LEU A 783 41.00 16.52 17.08
C LEU A 783 41.16 16.53 15.56
N LEU A 784 40.45 15.67 14.84
CA LEU A 784 40.49 15.61 13.38
C LEU A 784 39.96 16.91 12.75
N ASN A 785 38.88 17.47 13.27
CA ASN A 785 38.38 18.77 12.79
C ASN A 785 39.38 19.91 13.01
N LEU A 786 40.12 19.89 14.13
CA LEU A 786 41.17 20.88 14.39
C LEU A 786 42.32 20.73 13.39
N VAL A 787 42.84 19.53 13.20
CA VAL A 787 43.94 19.28 12.25
C VAL A 787 43.54 19.60 10.80
N LEU A 788 42.32 19.25 10.37
CA LEU A 788 41.83 19.60 9.03
C LEU A 788 41.66 21.11 8.84
N ASN A 789 41.22 21.84 9.87
CA ASN A 789 41.13 23.31 9.81
C ASN A 789 42.50 23.95 9.70
N SER A 790 43.49 23.46 10.46
CA SER A 790 44.88 23.88 10.39
C SER A 790 45.49 23.60 9.02
N ARG A 791 45.30 22.38 8.48
CA ARG A 791 45.73 21.98 7.13
C ARG A 791 45.21 22.93 6.07
N ASP A 792 43.90 23.14 6.04
CA ASP A 792 43.28 24.00 5.04
C ASP A 792 43.73 25.46 5.15
N ALA A 793 44.03 25.95 6.37
CA ALA A 793 44.54 27.30 6.58
C ALA A 793 45.96 27.46 6.02
N ILE A 794 46.81 26.45 6.22
CA ILE A 794 48.16 26.37 5.65
C ILE A 794 48.09 26.31 4.12
N LEU A 795 47.32 25.37 3.56
CA LEU A 795 47.19 25.22 2.09
C LEU A 795 46.56 26.43 1.42
N GLY A 796 45.54 27.03 2.04
CA GLY A 796 44.80 28.15 1.47
C GLY A 796 45.63 29.43 1.35
N THR A 797 46.68 29.57 2.16
CA THR A 797 47.54 30.77 2.19
C THR A 797 48.97 30.50 1.75
N GLY A 798 49.40 29.23 1.71
CA GLY A 798 50.78 28.85 1.47
C GLY A 798 51.74 29.26 2.59
N GLN A 799 51.21 29.61 3.77
CA GLN A 799 51.98 30.01 4.94
C GLN A 799 51.94 28.92 6.00
N GLY A 800 53.10 28.55 6.53
CA GLY A 800 53.25 27.42 7.45
C GLY A 800 53.44 26.08 6.74
N GLY A 801 53.64 25.03 7.53
CA GLY A 801 53.86 23.67 7.05
C GLY A 801 53.88 22.62 8.16
N CYS A 802 53.54 22.98 9.40
CA CYS A 802 53.58 22.09 10.55
C CYS A 802 52.31 22.19 11.39
N ILE A 803 51.74 21.03 11.71
CA ILE A 803 50.64 20.88 12.66
C ILE A 803 51.13 19.98 13.79
N ARG A 804 51.04 20.48 15.02
CA ARG A 804 51.48 19.81 16.23
C ARG A 804 50.30 19.48 17.12
N VAL A 805 50.15 18.23 17.50
CA VAL A 805 49.19 17.76 18.50
C VAL A 805 49.98 17.35 19.73
N SER A 806 49.61 17.88 20.89
CA SER A 806 50.28 17.58 22.17
C SER A 806 49.25 17.41 23.27
N VAL A 807 49.54 16.52 24.22
CA VAL A 807 48.67 16.27 25.37
C VAL A 807 49.47 16.41 26.65
N ARG A 808 48.90 17.10 27.64
CA ARG A 808 49.52 17.24 28.95
C ARG A 808 48.49 17.31 30.05
N GLN A 809 48.84 16.83 31.24
CA GLN A 809 48.03 17.06 32.42
C GLN A 809 48.26 18.48 32.93
N VAL A 810 47.18 19.21 33.22
CA VAL A 810 47.22 20.57 33.75
C VAL A 810 46.44 20.59 35.05
N ARG A 811 47.06 21.14 36.09
CA ARG A 811 46.36 21.47 37.34
C ARG A 811 45.81 22.87 37.20
N ASP A 812 44.50 23.01 37.26
CA ASP A 812 43.88 24.34 37.26
C ASP A 812 44.21 25.02 38.59
N LEU A 813 44.93 26.14 38.53
CA LEU A 813 45.21 27.01 39.69
C LEU A 813 44.34 28.28 39.69
N LEU A 814 43.32 28.35 38.85
CA LEU A 814 42.43 29.50 38.63
C LEU A 814 41.03 28.91 38.36
N GLU A 815 39.91 29.28 39.00
CA GLU A 815 39.50 30.52 39.64
C GLU A 815 38.52 30.25 40.80
N ALA A 816 38.69 30.95 41.92
CA ALA A 816 37.60 31.19 42.85
C ALA A 816 36.67 32.25 42.22
N GLY A 817 35.42 31.87 41.93
CA GLY A 817 34.32 32.83 41.79
C GLY A 817 33.57 32.82 40.45
N GLN A 818 32.57 31.92 40.32
CA GLN A 818 31.17 32.25 39.98
C GLN A 818 30.34 30.97 39.76
N SER A 819 30.13 30.22 40.85
CA SER A 819 28.95 29.38 41.09
C SER A 819 29.13 28.78 42.49
N GLY A 820 28.16 28.99 43.37
CA GLY A 820 28.24 28.67 44.79
C GLY A 820 28.30 27.18 45.10
N GLN A 821 29.47 26.57 44.91
CA GLN A 821 29.86 25.28 45.49
C GLN A 821 31.08 25.50 46.41
N PRO A 822 31.16 24.78 47.53
CA PRO A 822 32.19 25.01 48.55
C PRO A 822 33.59 24.65 48.02
N PRO A 823 34.66 25.28 48.56
CA PRO A 823 36.02 25.08 48.08
C PRO A 823 36.51 23.68 48.47
N GLY A 824 36.65 22.79 47.49
CA GLY A 824 37.15 21.43 47.69
C GLY A 824 37.87 20.92 46.45
N GLY A 825 39.21 20.93 46.51
CA GLY A 825 40.08 20.12 45.65
C GLY A 825 40.50 20.77 44.33
N ALA A 826 41.82 20.86 44.10
CA ALA A 826 42.37 21.13 42.78
C ALA A 826 41.97 20.00 41.83
N HIS A 827 41.09 20.26 40.87
CA HIS A 827 40.71 19.26 39.87
C HIS A 827 41.77 19.21 38.77
N SER A 828 42.43 18.06 38.64
CA SER A 828 43.38 17.80 37.55
C SER A 828 42.60 17.64 36.24
N ARG A 829 43.06 18.28 35.15
CA ARG A 829 42.46 18.17 33.80
C ARG A 829 43.51 17.70 32.79
N ILE A 830 43.05 17.12 31.68
CA ILE A 830 43.90 16.78 30.53
C ILE A 830 43.71 17.83 29.45
N GLU A 831 44.79 18.49 29.05
CA GLU A 831 44.83 19.47 27.97
C GLU A 831 45.28 18.79 26.68
N PHE A 832 44.41 18.73 25.68
CA PHE A 832 44.74 18.42 24.29
C PHE A 832 44.96 19.73 23.52
N SER A 833 46.15 19.93 22.98
CA SER A 833 46.57 21.13 22.25
C SER A 833 46.88 20.80 20.80
N VAL A 834 46.17 21.44 19.86
CA VAL A 834 46.46 21.40 18.42
C VAL A 834 46.97 22.77 17.99
N SER A 835 48.21 22.83 17.52
CA SER A 835 48.92 24.05 17.13
C SER A 835 49.36 23.97 15.67
N ASP A 836 49.08 25.00 14.88
CA ASP A 836 49.64 25.19 13.54
C ASP A 836 50.52 26.44 13.46
N ASP A 837 51.42 26.46 12.48
CA ASP A 837 52.27 27.59 12.11
C ASP A 837 51.72 28.38 10.90
N GLY A 838 50.40 28.29 10.69
CA GLY A 838 49.72 28.89 9.55
C GLY A 838 49.49 30.41 9.65
N PRO A 839 48.55 30.97 8.88
CA PRO A 839 48.34 32.41 8.76
C PRO A 839 47.72 33.06 10.01
N GLY A 840 47.22 32.28 10.97
CA GLY A 840 46.52 32.79 12.15
C GLY A 840 45.19 33.50 11.84
N MET A 841 44.54 34.02 12.88
CA MET A 841 43.22 34.67 12.82
C MET A 841 43.29 36.10 13.37
N SER A 842 42.58 37.03 12.73
CA SER A 842 42.35 38.37 13.31
C SER A 842 41.47 38.28 14.55
N ALA A 843 41.45 39.33 15.38
CA ALA A 843 40.62 39.38 16.59
C ALA A 843 39.11 39.18 16.28
N GLU A 844 38.64 39.75 15.17
CA GLU A 844 37.26 39.59 14.68
C GLU A 844 36.94 38.16 14.23
N VAL A 845 37.86 37.53 13.47
CA VAL A 845 37.70 36.14 13.03
C VAL A 845 37.73 35.20 14.23
N ARG A 846 38.64 35.41 15.18
CA ARG A 846 38.76 34.60 16.41
C ARG A 846 37.52 34.67 17.28
N ALA A 847 36.90 35.85 17.43
CA ALA A 847 35.68 36.02 18.21
C ALA A 847 34.47 35.26 17.62
N ARG A 848 34.45 35.11 16.28
CA ARG A 848 33.37 34.46 15.53
C ARG A 848 33.71 33.04 15.08
N ALA A 849 34.93 32.56 15.33
CA ALA A 849 35.43 31.29 14.83
C ALA A 849 34.62 30.07 15.33
N THR A 850 33.97 30.21 16.48
CA THR A 850 33.10 29.18 17.07
C THR A 850 31.63 29.36 16.70
N ASP A 851 31.28 30.41 15.93
CA ASP A 851 29.92 30.61 15.42
C ASP A 851 29.62 29.56 14.34
N PRO A 852 28.45 28.90 14.37
CA PRO A 852 28.05 27.97 13.32
C PRO A 852 28.00 28.63 11.93
N PHE A 853 28.49 27.91 10.91
CA PHE A 853 28.55 28.33 9.50
C PHE A 853 29.49 29.50 9.20
N PHE A 854 30.21 30.03 10.19
CA PHE A 854 31.21 31.05 9.94
C PHE A 854 32.42 30.44 9.22
N THR A 855 32.76 30.99 8.05
CA THR A 855 33.88 30.53 7.22
C THR A 855 34.59 31.71 6.58
N THR A 856 35.91 31.65 6.51
CA THR A 856 36.76 32.62 5.79
C THR A 856 37.11 32.16 4.38
N LYS A 857 36.60 30.99 3.93
CA LYS A 857 37.05 30.29 2.70
C LYS A 857 36.17 30.50 1.45
N GLY A 858 35.25 31.46 1.45
CA GLY A 858 34.34 31.75 0.31
C GLY A 858 33.27 30.67 0.08
N GLU A 859 32.23 30.99 -0.70
CA GLU A 859 30.96 30.23 -0.82
C GLU A 859 31.07 28.77 -1.33
N ARG A 860 32.23 28.31 -1.79
CA ARG A 860 32.41 26.96 -2.37
C ARG A 860 33.46 26.07 -1.71
N ARG A 861 34.08 26.47 -0.58
CA ARG A 861 35.27 25.77 -0.03
C ARG A 861 35.30 25.49 1.49
N GLY A 862 34.18 25.54 2.19
CA GLY A 862 34.12 25.03 3.57
C GLY A 862 32.75 25.18 4.23
N SER A 863 32.35 24.20 5.05
CA SER A 863 31.03 24.17 5.71
C SER A 863 30.88 25.16 6.86
N GLY A 864 31.99 25.71 7.39
CA GLY A 864 31.96 26.60 8.58
C GLY A 864 31.50 25.91 9.87
N LEU A 865 31.48 24.57 9.91
CA LEU A 865 31.01 23.79 11.07
C LEU A 865 32.16 23.25 11.95
N GLY A 866 33.40 23.22 11.46
CA GLY A 866 34.49 22.50 12.14
C GLY A 866 34.78 22.95 13.58
N LEU A 867 35.02 24.24 13.80
CA LEU A 867 35.36 24.78 15.13
C LEU A 867 34.15 24.89 16.07
N SER A 868 32.95 25.10 15.53
CA SER A 868 31.70 25.11 16.32
C SER A 868 31.36 23.72 16.86
N MET A 869 31.67 22.65 16.11
CA MET A 869 31.55 21.27 16.58
C MET A 869 32.50 20.93 17.72
N VAL A 870 33.76 21.38 17.61
CA VAL A 870 34.77 21.19 18.66
C VAL A 870 34.38 21.91 19.96
N TYR A 871 33.86 23.13 19.84
CA TYR A 871 33.34 23.89 20.97
C TYR A 871 32.14 23.19 21.63
N GLY A 872 31.22 22.65 20.82
CA GLY A 872 30.06 21.90 21.30
C GLY A 872 30.43 20.61 22.05
N PHE A 873 31.44 19.87 21.58
CA PHE A 873 31.98 18.70 22.26
C PHE A 873 32.61 19.07 23.62
N ALA A 874 33.43 20.12 23.66
CA ALA A 874 34.08 20.55 24.89
C ALA A 874 33.08 20.90 25.99
N GLU A 875 31.97 21.59 25.65
CA GLU A 875 30.89 21.91 26.59
C GLU A 875 30.13 20.65 27.06
N GLN A 876 29.96 19.65 26.19
CA GLN A 876 29.26 18.40 26.52
C GLN A 876 30.08 17.53 27.49
N ALA A 877 31.38 17.39 27.25
CA ALA A 877 32.28 16.57 28.08
C ALA A 877 32.67 17.23 29.42
N ALA A 878 31.87 18.18 29.93
CA ALA A 878 32.19 19.04 31.08
C ALA A 878 33.58 19.72 31.00
N GLY A 879 34.07 19.91 29.78
CA GLY A 879 35.38 20.43 29.46
C GLY A 879 35.37 21.92 29.11
N ARG A 880 36.50 22.43 28.63
CA ARG A 880 36.65 23.82 28.17
C ARG A 880 37.46 23.86 26.88
N MET A 881 37.13 24.77 25.97
CA MET A 881 37.94 25.06 24.78
C MET A 881 38.53 26.46 24.89
N SER A 882 39.77 26.65 24.44
CA SER A 882 40.40 27.97 24.29
C SER A 882 41.12 28.07 22.94
N ILE A 883 41.04 29.23 22.29
CA ILE A 883 41.68 29.51 21.00
C ILE A 883 42.66 30.66 21.18
N TYR A 884 43.94 30.39 20.92
CA TYR A 884 45.00 31.38 20.84
C TYR A 884 45.42 31.49 19.37
N SER A 885 45.28 32.67 18.79
CA SER A 885 45.66 32.89 17.40
C SER A 885 46.04 34.36 17.21
N VAL A 886 47.11 34.57 16.45
CA VAL A 886 47.64 35.88 16.08
C VAL A 886 47.94 35.85 14.58
N PRO A 887 47.52 36.86 13.80
CA PRO A 887 47.81 36.91 12.36
C PRO A 887 49.32 36.77 12.09
N GLY A 888 49.68 35.86 11.19
CA GLY A 888 51.06 35.56 10.80
C GLY A 888 51.84 34.63 11.74
N HIS A 889 51.25 34.18 12.84
CA HIS A 889 51.93 33.35 13.87
C HIS A 889 51.22 32.03 14.16
N GLY A 890 50.23 31.64 13.34
CA GLY A 890 49.50 30.39 13.50
C GLY A 890 48.40 30.41 14.55
N THR A 891 47.79 29.25 14.76
CA THR A 891 46.68 29.04 15.70
C THR A 891 46.98 27.89 16.63
N THR A 892 46.65 28.05 17.91
CA THR A 892 46.63 26.98 18.90
C THR A 892 45.25 26.87 19.52
N VAL A 893 44.64 25.69 19.40
CA VAL A 893 43.39 25.36 20.06
C VAL A 893 43.66 24.36 21.17
N ARG A 894 43.18 24.65 22.38
CA ARG A 894 43.31 23.78 23.55
C ARG A 894 41.95 23.30 24.03
N LEU A 895 41.84 22.00 24.30
CA LEU A 895 40.69 21.34 24.90
C LEU A 895 41.07 20.81 26.28
N TYR A 896 40.36 21.23 27.32
CA TYR A 896 40.57 20.80 28.70
C TYR A 896 39.45 19.82 29.08
N LEU A 897 39.79 18.56 29.28
CA LEU A 897 38.85 17.47 29.57
C LEU A 897 39.07 16.91 30.99
N PRO A 898 38.03 16.31 31.61
CA PRO A 898 38.14 15.71 32.93
C PRO A 898 39.06 14.48 32.93
N VAL A 899 39.82 14.32 34.01
CA VAL A 899 40.62 13.11 34.29
C VAL A 899 39.67 12.06 34.89
N ALA A 900 39.84 10.78 34.54
CA ALA A 900 39.09 9.70 35.19
C ALA A 900 39.48 9.56 36.68
N GLU A 901 38.51 9.39 37.59
CA GLU A 901 38.80 9.17 39.02
C GLU A 901 39.52 7.83 39.25
N ASP A 902 40.46 7.81 40.21
CA ASP A 902 41.34 6.66 40.50
C ASP A 902 40.53 5.38 40.74
N GLY A 903 40.65 4.40 39.83
CA GLY A 903 40.03 3.07 39.93
C GLY A 903 39.29 2.58 38.69
N ALA A 904 39.17 3.37 37.62
CA ALA A 904 38.66 2.90 36.34
C ALA A 904 39.80 2.22 35.54
N GLU A 905 39.88 0.89 35.59
CA GLU A 905 40.80 0.11 34.73
C GLU A 905 40.47 0.41 33.25
N ALA A 906 41.51 0.77 32.49
CA ALA A 906 41.41 0.95 31.04
C ALA A 906 41.12 -0.41 30.39
N GLU A 907 39.98 -0.54 29.69
CA GLU A 907 39.74 -1.69 28.82
C GLU A 907 40.70 -1.61 27.63
N GLU A 908 41.69 -2.49 27.58
CA GLU A 908 42.48 -2.78 26.37
C GLU A 908 41.57 -3.54 25.38
N ASP A 909 41.17 -2.89 24.29
CA ASP A 909 40.41 -3.53 23.23
C ASP A 909 41.37 -4.38 22.38
N SER A 910 41.28 -5.71 22.51
CA SER A 910 42.09 -6.66 21.74
C SER A 910 41.67 -6.64 20.26
N ALA A 911 42.65 -6.57 19.35
CA ALA A 911 42.41 -6.62 17.91
C ALA A 911 41.54 -7.83 17.50
N PRO A 912 40.47 -7.64 16.71
CA PRO A 912 39.49 -8.70 16.44
C PRO A 912 40.06 -9.80 15.54
N GLU A 913 39.95 -11.06 16.00
CA GLU A 913 40.19 -12.25 15.17
C GLU A 913 39.23 -12.29 13.96
N PRO A 914 39.65 -12.87 12.82
CA PRO A 914 38.78 -13.04 11.66
C PRO A 914 37.56 -13.91 12.01
N PRO A 915 36.34 -13.53 11.57
CA PRO A 915 35.11 -14.21 11.94
C PRO A 915 35.12 -15.67 11.47
N LYS A 916 34.84 -16.60 12.38
CA LYS A 916 34.75 -18.05 12.07
C LYS A 916 33.54 -18.33 11.14
N PRO A 917 33.57 -19.29 10.22
CA PRO A 917 32.41 -19.61 9.38
C PRO A 917 31.18 -19.98 10.23
N GLY A 918 29.99 -19.54 9.82
CA GLY A 918 28.71 -19.94 10.41
C GLY A 918 28.49 -21.45 10.30
N ASN A 919 27.78 -22.03 11.27
CA ASN A 919 27.45 -23.45 11.35
C ASN A 919 26.01 -23.72 10.90
N ARG A 920 25.63 -23.20 9.71
CA ARG A 920 24.32 -23.40 9.06
C ARG A 920 23.09 -22.93 9.87
N GLN A 921 23.26 -21.99 10.80
CA GLN A 921 22.15 -21.38 11.53
C GLN A 921 21.22 -20.62 10.59
N ARG A 922 19.92 -20.60 10.90
CA ARG A 922 18.85 -19.98 10.11
C ARG A 922 18.58 -18.55 10.57
N ILE A 923 18.88 -17.58 9.72
CA ILE A 923 18.69 -16.15 9.99
C ILE A 923 17.45 -15.68 9.23
N LEU A 924 16.49 -15.07 9.93
CA LEU A 924 15.41 -14.31 9.31
C LEU A 924 15.88 -12.87 9.11
N LEU A 925 16.01 -12.44 7.86
CA LEU A 925 16.41 -11.10 7.48
C LEU A 925 15.18 -10.29 7.05
N ALA A 926 14.86 -9.22 7.79
CA ALA A 926 13.81 -8.26 7.47
C ALA A 926 14.43 -6.93 7.02
N GLU A 927 14.22 -6.55 5.77
CA GLU A 927 14.77 -5.34 5.13
C GLU A 927 13.85 -4.96 3.96
N ASP A 928 13.43 -3.70 3.89
CA ASP A 928 12.45 -3.22 2.90
C ASP A 928 13.09 -2.77 1.59
N GLU A 929 14.35 -2.36 1.62
CA GLU A 929 15.09 -2.00 0.42
C GLU A 929 15.59 -3.27 -0.30
N ALA A 930 15.01 -3.56 -1.47
CA ALA A 930 15.22 -4.82 -2.18
C ALA A 930 16.70 -5.08 -2.53
N ASP A 931 17.43 -4.03 -2.89
CA ASP A 931 18.86 -4.12 -3.21
C ASP A 931 19.70 -4.45 -1.96
N LEU A 932 19.41 -3.80 -0.83
CA LEU A 932 20.12 -4.05 0.42
C LEU A 932 19.77 -5.42 1.01
N LEU A 933 18.51 -5.86 0.88
CA LEU A 933 18.04 -7.19 1.26
C LEU A 933 18.80 -8.28 0.49
N GLY A 934 18.97 -8.10 -0.83
CA GLY A 934 19.70 -9.04 -1.69
C GLY A 934 21.19 -9.12 -1.33
N LEU A 935 21.86 -7.97 -1.20
CA LEU A 935 23.28 -7.90 -0.88
C LEU A 935 23.58 -8.45 0.53
N THR A 936 22.74 -8.15 1.51
CA THR A 936 22.88 -8.64 2.89
C THR A 936 22.68 -10.15 2.95
N ARG A 937 21.67 -10.68 2.25
CA ARG A 937 21.46 -12.13 2.10
C ARG A 937 22.70 -12.82 1.55
N ASP A 938 23.27 -12.31 0.47
CA ASP A 938 24.42 -12.95 -0.20
C ASP A 938 25.67 -12.99 0.70
N THR A 939 25.90 -11.94 1.49
CA THR A 939 26.99 -11.91 2.47
C THR A 939 26.79 -12.95 3.58
N LEU A 940 25.58 -13.09 4.10
CA LEU A 940 25.27 -14.07 5.15
C LEU A 940 25.35 -15.51 4.63
N VAL A 941 24.90 -15.77 3.40
CA VAL A 941 25.04 -17.08 2.74
C VAL A 941 26.52 -17.42 2.55
N ARG A 942 27.34 -16.47 2.08
CA ARG A 942 28.81 -16.64 2.00
C ARG A 942 29.45 -16.85 3.36
N GLY A 943 28.93 -16.22 4.40
CA GLY A 943 29.33 -16.41 5.80
C GLY A 943 28.94 -17.76 6.41
N GLY A 944 28.25 -18.66 5.67
CA GLY A 944 27.90 -20.01 6.13
C GLY A 944 26.52 -20.14 6.80
N TYR A 945 25.65 -19.13 6.69
CA TYR A 945 24.30 -19.12 7.26
C TYR A 945 23.21 -19.48 6.24
N HIS A 946 22.07 -19.98 6.72
CA HIS A 946 20.85 -20.13 5.93
C HIS A 946 19.97 -18.90 6.13
N VAL A 947 19.63 -18.18 5.06
CA VAL A 947 18.90 -16.91 5.17
C VAL A 947 17.49 -17.04 4.62
N VAL A 948 16.51 -16.69 5.44
CA VAL A 948 15.11 -16.49 5.04
C VAL A 948 14.88 -14.99 4.96
N THR A 949 14.43 -14.48 3.82
CA THR A 949 14.26 -13.04 3.59
C THR A 949 12.80 -12.63 3.72
N ALA A 950 12.55 -11.46 4.31
CA ALA A 950 11.26 -10.82 4.41
C ALA A 950 11.39 -9.35 3.98
N PRO A 951 10.56 -8.87 3.02
CA PRO A 951 10.65 -7.50 2.52
C PRO A 951 9.98 -6.46 3.44
N SER A 952 9.50 -6.85 4.62
CA SER A 952 8.89 -5.94 5.60
C SER A 952 8.78 -6.60 6.97
N GLY A 953 8.53 -5.78 8.00
CA GLY A 953 8.29 -6.28 9.35
C GLY A 953 7.04 -7.16 9.46
N ASP A 954 5.97 -6.84 8.73
CA ASP A 954 4.74 -7.64 8.69
C ASP A 954 4.98 -9.02 8.02
N ALA A 955 5.76 -9.06 6.94
CA ALA A 955 6.11 -10.32 6.28
C ALA A 955 7.00 -11.20 7.17
N ALA A 956 7.94 -10.59 7.92
CA ALA A 956 8.78 -11.30 8.87
C ALA A 956 7.97 -11.90 10.02
N LEU A 957 6.99 -11.16 10.55
CA LEU A 957 6.11 -11.68 11.60
C LEU A 957 5.25 -12.84 11.09
N ALA A 958 4.65 -12.72 9.90
CA ALA A 958 3.88 -13.81 9.30
C ALA A 958 4.70 -15.10 9.14
N LEU A 959 5.99 -15.00 8.78
CA LEU A 959 6.88 -16.17 8.70
C LEU A 959 7.16 -16.78 10.08
N LEU A 960 7.27 -15.96 11.13
CA LEU A 960 7.44 -16.43 12.51
C LEU A 960 6.17 -17.12 13.05
N GLU A 961 4.99 -16.54 12.79
CA GLU A 961 3.67 -17.07 13.14
C GLU A 961 3.38 -18.38 12.42
N ALA A 962 3.80 -18.51 11.15
CA ALA A 962 3.74 -19.75 10.38
C ALA A 962 4.71 -20.86 10.87
N GLY A 963 5.47 -20.61 11.95
CA GLY A 963 6.34 -21.61 12.57
C GLY A 963 7.68 -21.80 11.87
N THR A 964 8.11 -20.88 10.99
CA THR A 964 9.38 -21.00 10.26
C THR A 964 10.55 -21.11 11.25
N PRO A 965 11.32 -22.20 11.28
CA PRO A 965 12.41 -22.38 12.23
C PRO A 965 13.53 -21.37 11.95
N VAL A 966 13.82 -20.50 12.93
CA VAL A 966 14.84 -19.45 12.83
C VAL A 966 15.63 -19.41 14.14
N ASP A 967 16.93 -19.21 14.02
CA ASP A 967 17.90 -19.18 15.10
C ASP A 967 18.29 -17.73 15.48
N LEU A 968 18.09 -16.76 14.58
CA LEU A 968 18.30 -15.33 14.82
C LEU A 968 17.40 -14.48 13.91
N LEU A 969 16.88 -13.37 14.44
CA LEU A 969 16.20 -12.33 13.67
C LEU A 969 17.18 -11.16 13.43
N LEU A 970 17.42 -10.83 12.17
CA LEU A 970 18.13 -9.64 11.73
C LEU A 970 17.10 -8.70 11.08
N SER A 971 16.88 -7.51 11.63
CA SER A 971 15.85 -6.58 11.14
C SER A 971 16.40 -5.18 11.01
N ASP A 972 16.03 -4.47 9.93
CA ASP A 972 16.15 -3.02 9.93
C ASP A 972 15.18 -2.41 10.94
N VAL A 973 15.57 -1.28 11.53
CA VAL A 973 14.77 -0.53 12.51
C VAL A 973 13.66 0.25 11.83
N VAL A 974 13.96 0.94 10.73
CA VAL A 974 13.02 1.81 10.03
C VAL A 974 12.54 1.09 8.78
N MET A 975 11.39 0.42 8.88
CA MET A 975 10.73 -0.23 7.74
C MET A 975 9.29 0.30 7.58
N PRO A 976 8.81 0.55 6.35
CA PRO A 976 7.42 0.89 6.08
C PRO A 976 6.51 -0.32 6.32
N GLY A 977 5.34 -0.08 6.92
CA GLY A 977 4.40 -1.12 7.28
C GLY A 977 3.74 -0.83 8.63
N ARG A 978 3.05 -1.83 9.19
CA ARG A 978 2.43 -1.73 10.52
C ARG A 978 3.46 -1.97 11.63
N LEU A 979 4.50 -2.76 11.35
CA LEU A 979 5.55 -3.11 12.31
C LEU A 979 6.91 -2.56 11.86
N ASP A 980 7.45 -1.64 12.67
CA ASP A 980 8.86 -1.26 12.62
C ASP A 980 9.76 -2.36 13.25
N GLY A 981 11.08 -2.22 13.14
CA GLY A 981 12.01 -3.25 13.63
C GLY A 981 11.95 -3.49 15.14
N PHE A 982 11.56 -2.48 15.93
CA PHE A 982 11.39 -2.63 17.37
C PHE A 982 10.10 -3.37 17.73
N ALA A 983 8.99 -2.99 17.08
CA ALA A 983 7.71 -3.66 17.23
C ALA A 983 7.79 -5.11 16.76
N LEU A 984 8.50 -5.38 15.65
CA LEU A 984 8.78 -6.74 15.17
C LEU A 984 9.62 -7.52 16.19
N SER A 985 10.70 -6.96 16.71
CA SER A 985 11.54 -7.61 17.74
C SER A 985 10.72 -8.02 18.96
N LYS A 986 9.85 -7.12 19.43
CA LYS A 986 8.94 -7.39 20.57
C LYS A 986 7.93 -8.49 20.24
N ALA A 987 7.30 -8.44 19.07
CA ALA A 987 6.34 -9.45 18.63
C ALA A 987 6.99 -10.83 18.43
N ALA A 988 8.18 -10.86 17.81
CA ALA A 988 8.97 -12.07 17.60
C ALA A 988 9.36 -12.74 18.92
N ARG A 989 9.77 -11.96 19.93
CA ARG A 989 10.06 -12.49 21.29
C ARG A 989 8.80 -12.92 22.06
N GLY A 990 7.65 -12.28 21.79
CA GLY A 990 6.36 -12.75 22.31
C GLY A 990 5.99 -14.14 21.78
N LEU A 991 6.32 -14.45 20.53
CA LEU A 991 6.12 -15.77 19.92
C LEU A 991 7.19 -16.79 20.31
N ARG A 992 8.46 -16.35 20.43
CA ARG A 992 9.61 -17.20 20.79
C ARG A 992 10.45 -16.55 21.88
N PRO A 993 10.13 -16.81 23.15
CA PRO A 993 10.94 -16.33 24.27
C PRO A 993 12.38 -16.88 24.14
N GLY A 994 13.35 -15.99 23.98
CA GLY A 994 14.78 -16.34 23.82
C GLY A 994 15.34 -16.29 22.40
N LEU A 995 14.56 -15.88 21.39
CA LEU A 995 15.08 -15.65 20.04
C LEU A 995 16.11 -14.48 20.05
N PRO A 996 17.37 -14.71 19.63
CA PRO A 996 18.35 -13.65 19.43
C PRO A 996 17.88 -12.66 18.37
N VAL A 997 18.07 -11.36 18.63
CA VAL A 997 17.69 -10.29 17.71
C VAL A 997 18.86 -9.35 17.51
N VAL A 998 19.20 -9.10 16.24
CA VAL A 998 20.12 -8.06 15.79
C VAL A 998 19.31 -7.02 15.03
N LEU A 999 19.41 -5.76 15.46
CA LEU A 999 18.74 -4.64 14.81
C LEU A 999 19.78 -3.83 14.04
N MET A 1000 19.54 -3.57 12.75
CA MET A 1000 20.33 -2.64 11.96
C MET A 1000 19.67 -1.27 12.03
N SER A 1001 20.44 -0.20 12.23
CA SER A 1001 19.88 1.15 12.27
C SER A 1001 20.81 2.16 11.61
N GLY A 1002 20.27 3.05 10.75
CA GLY A 1002 20.95 4.24 10.26
C GLY A 1002 20.95 5.43 11.23
N TYR A 1003 20.33 5.27 12.41
CA TYR A 1003 20.16 6.33 13.41
C TYR A 1003 20.02 5.77 14.84
N THR A 1004 20.96 6.10 15.74
CA THR A 1004 20.79 5.82 17.18
C THR A 1004 20.05 6.96 17.83
N GLY A 1005 18.73 6.88 17.99
CA GLY A 1005 17.96 7.83 18.80
C GLY A 1005 17.50 7.24 20.14
N PRO A 1006 17.41 8.02 21.25
CA PRO A 1006 16.90 7.55 22.53
C PRO A 1006 15.38 7.36 22.51
N ALA A 1007 14.68 7.81 21.46
CA ALA A 1007 13.29 7.40 21.21
C ALA A 1007 13.17 5.91 20.83
N HIS A 1008 14.29 5.22 20.60
CA HIS A 1008 14.36 3.87 20.06
C HIS A 1008 15.22 2.93 20.94
N ARG A 1009 15.60 3.30 22.16
CA ARG A 1009 16.03 2.32 23.18
C ARG A 1009 14.87 2.10 24.14
N PRO A 1010 14.13 0.96 24.09
CA PRO A 1010 13.17 0.65 25.14
C PRO A 1010 13.92 0.45 26.46
N GLY A 1011 13.41 1.07 27.52
CA GLY A 1011 13.92 0.90 28.88
C GLY A 1011 13.89 -0.57 29.32
N GLN A 1012 14.96 -0.98 29.99
CA GLN A 1012 15.05 -2.10 30.94
C GLN A 1012 14.85 -3.56 30.47
N ASP A 1013 14.85 -3.88 29.17
CA ASP A 1013 15.00 -5.28 28.68
C ASP A 1013 16.04 -5.39 27.53
N SER A 1014 17.32 -5.11 27.83
CA SER A 1014 18.42 -5.04 26.86
C SER A 1014 19.03 -6.40 26.53
N GLN A 1015 18.44 -7.14 25.59
CA GLN A 1015 19.06 -8.34 24.97
C GLN A 1015 19.14 -8.27 23.43
N ALA A 1016 18.88 -7.12 22.79
CA ALA A 1016 19.01 -6.99 21.33
C ALA A 1016 20.32 -6.26 20.99
N VAL A 1017 21.13 -6.85 20.11
CA VAL A 1017 22.37 -6.24 19.60
C VAL A 1017 22.00 -5.24 18.52
N VAL A 1018 22.53 -4.02 18.56
CA VAL A 1018 22.25 -2.97 17.57
C VAL A 1018 23.49 -2.69 16.73
N LEU A 1019 23.38 -2.84 15.41
CA LEU A 1019 24.44 -2.60 14.43
C LEU A 1019 24.18 -1.27 13.69
N GLN A 1020 25.20 -0.41 13.60
CA GLN A 1020 25.10 0.89 12.92
C GLN A 1020 25.26 0.75 11.40
N LYS A 1021 24.35 1.34 10.61
CA LYS A 1021 24.51 1.53 9.16
C LYS A 1021 25.25 2.86 8.89
N PRO A 1022 26.24 2.93 7.98
CA PRO A 1022 26.75 1.83 7.16
C PRO A 1022 27.69 0.90 7.96
N CYS A 1023 27.44 -0.41 7.91
CA CYS A 1023 28.30 -1.44 8.49
C CYS A 1023 29.02 -2.20 7.39
N THR A 1024 30.26 -2.62 7.64
CA THR A 1024 30.96 -3.50 6.70
C THR A 1024 30.39 -4.94 6.75
N PRO A 1025 30.55 -5.74 5.69
CA PRO A 1025 30.25 -7.17 5.73
C PRO A 1025 30.88 -7.91 6.93
N GLY A 1026 32.09 -7.51 7.33
CA GLY A 1026 32.79 -8.08 8.48
C GLY A 1026 32.13 -7.74 9.82
N ASP A 1027 31.68 -6.50 9.99
CA ASP A 1027 30.97 -6.06 11.20
C ASP A 1027 29.65 -6.81 11.38
N LEU A 1028 28.92 -6.99 10.28
CA LEU A 1028 27.68 -7.75 10.27
C LEU A 1028 27.88 -9.20 10.72
N LEU A 1029 28.87 -9.89 10.16
CA LEU A 1029 29.16 -11.29 10.51
C LEU A 1029 29.58 -11.43 11.98
N ARG A 1030 30.36 -10.49 12.52
CA ARG A 1030 30.75 -10.46 13.94
C ARG A 1030 29.55 -10.24 14.86
N ALA A 1031 28.69 -9.27 14.55
CA ALA A 1031 27.51 -8.97 15.36
C ALA A 1031 26.56 -10.17 15.46
N ILE A 1032 26.41 -10.92 14.36
CA ILE A 1032 25.60 -12.15 14.31
C ILE A 1032 26.24 -13.26 15.14
N GLN A 1033 27.56 -13.44 15.07
CA GLN A 1033 28.27 -14.43 15.89
C GLN A 1033 28.14 -14.14 17.38
N ALA A 1034 28.28 -12.87 17.77
CA ALA A 1034 28.14 -12.45 19.15
C ALA A 1034 26.71 -12.64 19.69
N ALA A 1035 25.70 -12.46 18.82
CA ALA A 1035 24.30 -12.62 19.20
C ALA A 1035 23.83 -14.09 19.29
N LEU A 1036 24.46 -15.00 18.54
CA LEU A 1036 24.10 -16.42 18.57
C LEU A 1036 24.62 -17.10 19.85
N PRO A 1037 23.78 -17.83 20.60
CA PRO A 1037 24.22 -18.53 21.80
C PRO A 1037 25.22 -19.65 21.46
N ALA A 1038 26.30 -19.76 22.25
CA ALA A 1038 27.24 -20.86 22.14
C ALA A 1038 26.51 -22.18 22.42
N ARG A 1039 26.24 -22.99 21.39
CA ARG A 1039 25.70 -24.34 21.59
C ARG A 1039 26.71 -25.17 22.38
N ARG A 1040 26.35 -25.58 23.60
CA ARG A 1040 26.96 -26.77 24.21
C ARG A 1040 26.63 -27.94 23.28
N LEU A 1041 27.70 -28.60 22.84
CA LEU A 1041 27.71 -29.79 21.99
C LEU A 1041 26.70 -30.86 22.43
#